data_AF-A0A948JTJ1-F1
#
_entry.id   AF-A0A948JTJ1-F1
#
_cell.length_a   1.000
_cell.length_b   1.000
_cell.length_c   1.000
_cell.angle_alpha   90.00
_cell.angle_beta   90.00
_cell.angle_gamma   90.00
#
_symmetry.space_group_name_H-M   'P 1'
#
loop_
_entity.id
_entity.type
_entity.pdbx_description
1 polymer ?
#
loop_
_entity_poly.entity_id
_entity_poly.type
_entity_poly.pdbx_seq_one_letter_code
_entity_poly.pdbx_strand_id
1 'polypeptide(L)'
;MASKTGKSTGVLDQATRKLITKGIVSRGIINDTTKYSVGSLEAIQAWMKDDMEKKHKELHRKEQDFESFISALKVDQARPEMEYFEGQEGITKAYGKLLTLAQKELLFYVPVSCREEDDPLRDFRVQHFRARHKRDLFSRVLAPQTHLGKRYQSRDPFEYRKTVLVPEAQFPVSFEKVIADDTIACFNHEDQSACFLRYPELAQSERAMFEMMWEREAENGKRETENVEEEKDKVSLSTVTMSAIRDFFISRKSIAAFIACAILAVGVTYGLYRQNVYLNTQRVRERVMAIAATAAPEFDAGDLNELHTWRDAEKPVYAKVVRQLQDVRERNEGVVYVYIMRPTDPPYFYEYVADADTLDIHSPEDLNNNGLRDDMLAPGYLYFENPYVPGFLLLQEAMDHPTADREPYTDIWGTWIGGYVPIRGNNGATVAILGVDIAAKTVKELSGETFNFLLYFLGFFLLFVFIRLAAFNRSLCKELLELIDTKEVMILLGSSALLALLITFGTYKYSYHLNLQRVRERVMAIAATAAPEFEAGDLDELHTWKDSEKPVYVKVVKQLQDVRERNEGVVYAYIMRPTNDPYFNEFVADADSLDIYSQEDIDGDGIRDDTVAPGHMFFDYMYKKKGEESALKQAMSKPSADKEPFNDPWGTWISGSAPIVDKNGVAVASLGVDIDASEIMRLTRESFRFVLFFFGLFIIFVLVGLAVYSKKLRSDLLILINAKAVLITLGVCSLIALGVTYGMYRYTLGIMKDEIGQRLMSIAATAAPEIDAGDLEVLRIAKDMER
;
A
#
# COMPACT_ATOMS: atom_id res chain seq x y z
N MET A 1 71.28 -11.94 72.93
CA MET A 1 71.02 -12.34 71.53
C MET A 1 70.20 -11.29 70.79
N ALA A 2 69.07 -10.80 71.32
CA ALA A 2 68.23 -9.77 70.67
C ALA A 2 69.01 -8.53 70.20
N SER A 3 69.90 -8.00 71.06
CA SER A 3 70.77 -6.86 70.71
C SER A 3 71.82 -7.16 69.64
N LYS A 4 72.21 -8.43 69.45
CA LYS A 4 73.25 -8.83 68.47
C LYS A 4 72.65 -9.26 67.13
N THR A 5 71.41 -9.77 67.11
CA THR A 5 70.76 -10.30 65.90
C THR A 5 69.65 -9.40 65.35
N GLY A 6 69.25 -8.37 66.10
CA GLY A 6 68.14 -7.48 65.74
C GLY A 6 66.77 -8.17 65.73
N LYS A 7 66.67 -9.40 66.27
CA LYS A 7 65.41 -10.18 66.31
C LYS A 7 64.74 -10.06 67.67
N SER A 8 63.41 -10.08 67.68
CA SER A 8 62.62 -10.04 68.92
C SER A 8 62.89 -11.27 69.80
N THR A 9 62.73 -11.11 71.11
CA THR A 9 62.97 -12.16 72.10
C THR A 9 62.12 -13.40 71.85
N GLY A 10 60.86 -13.23 71.44
CA GLY A 10 59.97 -14.36 71.09
C GLY A 10 60.43 -15.16 69.88
N VAL A 11 60.89 -14.49 68.82
CA VAL A 11 61.43 -15.16 67.62
C VAL A 11 62.71 -15.93 67.96
N LEU A 12 63.56 -15.33 68.78
CA LEU A 12 64.79 -15.99 69.23
C LEU A 12 64.51 -17.21 70.10
N ASP A 13 63.53 -17.15 71.00
CA ASP A 13 63.17 -18.29 71.83
C ASP A 13 62.62 -19.46 70.98
N GLN A 14 61.73 -19.17 70.02
CA GLN A 14 61.19 -20.18 69.11
C GLN A 14 62.28 -20.81 68.22
N ALA A 15 63.18 -19.99 67.67
CA ALA A 15 64.30 -20.47 66.86
C ALA A 15 65.24 -21.34 67.70
N THR A 16 65.53 -20.94 68.94
CA THR A 16 66.42 -21.68 69.83
C THR A 16 65.80 -23.02 70.24
N ARG A 17 64.51 -23.08 70.56
CA ARG A 17 63.81 -24.36 70.81
C ARG A 17 63.88 -25.30 69.62
N LYS A 18 63.70 -24.79 68.38
CA LYS A 18 63.83 -25.59 67.16
C LYS A 18 65.26 -26.11 66.95
N LEU A 19 66.28 -25.32 67.29
CA LEU A 19 67.67 -25.76 67.17
C LEU A 19 68.05 -26.76 68.26
N ILE A 20 67.45 -26.66 69.45
CA ILE A 20 67.60 -27.65 70.52
C ILE A 20 66.97 -28.99 70.12
N THR A 21 65.74 -29.00 69.59
CA THR A 21 65.11 -30.24 69.12
C THR A 21 65.86 -30.88 67.94
N LYS A 22 66.62 -30.09 67.18
CA LYS A 22 67.54 -30.57 66.14
C LYS A 22 68.92 -30.99 66.65
N GLY A 23 69.18 -30.89 67.96
CA GLY A 23 70.47 -31.23 68.57
C GLY A 23 71.62 -30.27 68.23
N ILE A 24 71.33 -29.15 67.54
CA ILE A 24 72.34 -28.18 67.07
C ILE A 24 72.78 -27.26 68.21
N VAL A 25 71.85 -26.88 69.08
CA VAL A 25 72.09 -25.98 70.21
C VAL A 25 71.79 -26.70 71.51
N SER A 26 72.66 -26.54 72.51
CA SER A 26 72.43 -26.98 73.89
C SER A 26 72.16 -25.78 74.80
N ARG A 27 71.36 -26.02 75.84
CA ARG A 27 71.06 -25.04 76.89
C ARG A 27 71.88 -25.39 78.13
N GLY A 28 72.67 -24.43 78.62
CA GLY A 28 73.43 -24.53 79.87
C GLY A 28 73.15 -23.37 80.80
N ILE A 29 73.38 -23.55 82.10
CA ILE A 29 73.32 -22.48 83.10
C ILE A 29 74.77 -22.15 83.47
N ILE A 30 75.18 -20.91 83.28
CA ILE A 30 76.54 -20.44 83.62
C ILE A 30 76.38 -19.14 84.39
N ASN A 31 76.85 -19.09 85.65
CA ASN A 31 76.69 -17.96 86.57
C ASN A 31 75.22 -17.50 86.67
N ASP A 32 74.33 -18.42 87.05
CA ASP A 32 72.88 -18.21 87.24
C ASP A 32 72.11 -17.61 86.06
N THR A 33 72.70 -17.59 84.87
CA THR A 33 72.05 -17.14 83.63
C THR A 33 72.00 -18.26 82.59
N THR A 34 70.84 -18.43 81.95
CA THR A 34 70.68 -19.38 80.85
C THR A 34 71.50 -18.90 79.65
N LYS A 35 72.45 -19.72 79.20
CA LYS A 35 73.21 -19.52 77.97
C LYS A 35 72.95 -20.67 77.00
N TYR A 36 72.98 -20.33 75.72
CA TYR A 36 72.83 -21.29 74.64
C TYR A 36 74.14 -21.37 73.87
N SER A 37 74.61 -22.57 73.62
CA SER A 37 75.84 -22.84 72.88
C SER A 37 75.55 -23.81 71.74
N VAL A 38 76.17 -23.59 70.58
CA VAL A 38 76.18 -24.61 69.53
C VAL A 38 77.02 -25.78 70.03
N GLY A 39 76.48 -26.99 69.96
CA GLY A 39 77.13 -28.19 70.53
C GLY A 39 78.49 -28.46 69.90
N SER A 40 78.54 -28.56 68.56
CA SER A 40 79.75 -28.56 67.74
C SER A 40 79.40 -28.36 66.25
N LEU A 41 80.39 -28.18 65.37
CA LEU A 41 80.15 -28.13 63.92
C LEU A 41 79.70 -29.49 63.37
N GLU A 42 80.17 -30.58 63.99
CA GLU A 42 79.80 -31.96 63.68
C GLU A 42 78.31 -32.22 63.98
N ALA A 43 77.75 -31.60 65.03
CA ALA A 43 76.32 -31.72 65.34
C ALA A 43 75.43 -31.13 64.24
N ILE A 44 75.87 -30.04 63.59
CA ILE A 44 75.16 -29.46 62.44
C ILE A 44 75.25 -30.37 61.23
N GLN A 45 76.42 -30.93 60.94
CA GLN A 45 76.62 -31.88 59.84
C GLN A 45 75.81 -33.16 60.03
N ALA A 46 75.80 -33.70 61.25
CA ALA A 46 75.02 -34.88 61.61
C ALA A 46 73.51 -34.63 61.45
N TRP A 47 73.01 -33.50 61.94
CA TRP A 47 71.61 -33.10 61.74
C TRP A 47 71.27 -32.97 60.25
N MET A 48 72.12 -32.31 59.46
CA MET A 48 71.88 -32.14 58.02
C MET A 48 71.84 -33.48 57.28
N LYS A 49 72.74 -34.40 57.62
CA LYS A 49 72.77 -35.74 57.03
C LYS A 49 71.49 -36.52 57.37
N ASP A 50 71.06 -36.49 58.63
CA ASP A 50 69.81 -37.14 59.07
C ASP A 50 68.56 -36.51 58.43
N ASP A 51 68.50 -35.17 58.32
CA ASP A 51 67.39 -34.46 57.63
C ASP A 51 67.33 -34.82 56.14
N MET A 52 68.49 -34.93 55.48
CA MET A 52 68.56 -35.37 54.08
C MET A 52 68.09 -36.82 53.91
N GLU A 53 68.57 -37.75 54.75
CA GLU A 53 68.13 -39.15 54.69
C GLU A 53 66.63 -39.28 54.97
N LYS A 54 66.10 -38.54 55.96
CA LYS A 54 64.69 -38.56 56.29
C LYS A 54 63.83 -38.01 55.14
N LYS A 55 64.23 -36.89 54.54
CA LYS A 55 63.52 -36.34 53.37
C LYS A 55 63.60 -37.25 52.16
N HIS A 56 64.75 -37.89 51.93
CA HIS A 56 64.89 -38.84 50.84
C HIS A 56 63.95 -40.05 51.03
N LYS A 57 63.88 -40.61 52.25
CA LYS A 57 62.91 -41.66 52.60
C LYS A 57 61.46 -41.21 52.44
N GLU A 58 61.12 -39.99 52.84
CA GLU A 58 59.77 -39.44 52.65
C GLU A 58 59.41 -39.25 51.17
N LEU A 59 60.33 -38.73 50.36
CA LEU A 59 60.12 -38.55 48.92
C LEU A 59 59.97 -39.90 48.22
N HIS A 60 60.82 -40.88 48.57
CA HIS A 60 60.76 -42.20 47.96
C HIS A 60 59.49 -42.96 48.38
N ARG A 61 59.01 -42.78 49.62
CA ARG A 61 57.71 -43.30 50.03
C ARG A 61 56.56 -42.62 49.26
N LYS A 62 56.60 -41.31 49.05
CA LYS A 62 55.59 -40.61 48.25
C LYS A 62 55.57 -41.09 46.80
N GLU A 63 56.74 -41.38 46.23
CA GLU A 63 56.87 -41.98 44.90
C GLU A 63 56.25 -43.37 44.88
N GLN A 64 56.54 -44.24 45.84
CA GLN A 64 55.92 -45.57 45.96
C GLN A 64 54.40 -45.53 46.17
N ASP A 65 53.91 -44.59 46.99
CA ASP A 65 52.47 -44.36 47.20
C ASP A 65 51.82 -43.91 45.89
N PHE A 66 52.49 -43.06 45.11
CA PHE A 66 52.03 -42.59 43.81
C PHE A 66 52.05 -43.71 42.75
N GLU A 67 53.09 -44.53 42.70
CA GLU A 67 53.17 -45.70 41.82
C GLU A 67 52.09 -46.74 42.14
N SER A 68 51.80 -46.96 43.43
CA SER A 68 50.71 -47.83 43.88
C SER A 68 49.35 -47.27 43.47
N PHE A 69 49.16 -45.95 43.59
CA PHE A 69 47.96 -45.26 43.12
C PHE A 69 47.77 -45.37 41.60
N ILE A 70 48.83 -45.15 40.81
CA ILE A 70 48.81 -45.33 39.36
C ILE A 70 48.53 -46.79 38.97
N SER A 71 49.09 -47.75 39.71
CA SER A 71 48.83 -49.18 39.48
C SER A 71 47.39 -49.56 39.79
N ALA A 72 46.79 -49.01 40.85
CA ALA A 72 45.37 -49.18 41.16
C ALA A 72 44.48 -48.57 40.07
N LEU A 73 44.82 -47.38 39.55
CA LEU A 73 44.12 -46.74 38.43
C LEU A 73 44.19 -47.56 37.14
N LYS A 74 45.32 -48.24 36.87
CA LYS A 74 45.45 -49.15 35.72
C LYS A 74 44.56 -50.39 35.85
N VAL A 75 44.28 -50.87 37.06
CA VAL A 75 43.34 -51.98 37.30
C VAL A 75 41.88 -51.53 37.10
N ASP A 76 41.54 -50.29 37.45
CA ASP A 76 40.20 -49.73 37.22
C ASP A 76 39.94 -49.33 35.76
N GLN A 77 40.98 -49.11 34.93
CA GLN A 77 40.83 -48.76 33.51
C GLN A 77 40.10 -49.84 32.67
N ALA A 78 40.08 -51.09 33.13
CA ALA A 78 39.38 -52.20 32.47
C ALA A 78 37.92 -52.35 32.92
N ARG A 79 37.45 -51.56 33.89
CA ARG A 79 36.06 -51.62 34.34
C ARG A 79 35.15 -50.83 33.40
N PRO A 80 34.03 -51.42 32.95
CA PRO A 80 33.00 -50.66 32.24
C PRO A 80 32.50 -49.49 33.10
N GLU A 81 32.54 -48.28 32.56
CA GLU A 81 31.95 -47.12 33.22
C GLU A 81 30.43 -47.18 32.99
N MET A 82 29.65 -47.12 34.08
CA MET A 82 28.20 -47.09 34.02
C MET A 82 27.66 -45.81 34.65
N GLU A 83 26.75 -45.15 33.96
CA GLU A 83 26.06 -43.95 34.40
C GLU A 83 24.55 -44.16 34.32
N TYR A 84 23.83 -43.63 35.30
CA TYR A 84 22.38 -43.81 35.43
C TYR A 84 21.66 -42.48 35.37
N PHE A 85 20.49 -42.49 34.75
CA PHE A 85 19.59 -41.37 34.61
C PHE A 85 18.19 -41.81 35.02
N GLU A 86 17.55 -41.05 35.90
CA GLU A 86 16.23 -41.36 36.43
C GLU A 86 15.25 -40.20 36.23
N GLY A 87 13.99 -40.55 36.01
CA GLY A 87 12.90 -39.63 35.76
C GLY A 87 12.94 -38.99 34.36
N GLN A 88 11.84 -38.32 34.01
CA GLN A 88 11.68 -37.70 32.68
C GLN A 88 12.79 -36.67 32.34
N GLU A 89 13.23 -35.86 33.31
CA GLU A 89 14.36 -34.93 33.11
C GLU A 89 15.69 -35.68 32.90
N GLY A 90 15.88 -36.79 33.61
CA GLY A 90 17.02 -37.70 33.43
C GLY A 90 17.06 -38.27 32.01
N ILE A 91 15.93 -38.73 31.49
CA ILE A 91 15.80 -39.20 30.10
C ILE A 91 16.18 -38.11 29.10
N THR A 92 15.67 -36.88 29.26
CA THR A 92 16.04 -35.73 28.42
C THR A 92 17.54 -35.44 28.46
N LYS A 93 18.17 -35.48 29.64
CA LYS A 93 19.64 -35.33 29.80
C LYS A 93 20.41 -36.44 29.10
N ALA A 94 19.97 -37.69 29.25
CA ALA A 94 20.54 -38.85 28.57
C ALA A 94 20.51 -38.69 27.05
N TYR A 95 19.38 -38.28 26.45
CA TYR A 95 19.31 -37.96 25.02
C TYR A 95 20.26 -36.83 24.61
N GLY A 96 20.38 -35.79 25.44
CA GLY A 96 21.35 -34.71 25.23
C GLY A 96 22.80 -35.23 25.20
N LYS A 97 23.14 -36.17 26.09
CA LYS A 97 24.47 -36.79 26.17
C LYS A 97 24.82 -37.58 24.90
N LEU A 98 23.87 -38.29 24.28
CA LEU A 98 24.10 -39.00 23.01
C LEU A 98 24.68 -38.09 21.91
N LEU A 99 24.29 -36.81 21.87
CA LEU A 99 24.78 -35.84 20.89
C LEU A 99 26.25 -35.47 21.07
N THR A 100 26.83 -35.79 22.24
CA THR A 100 28.22 -35.52 22.58
C THR A 100 29.11 -36.76 22.48
N LEU A 101 28.52 -37.96 22.45
CA LEU A 101 29.25 -39.22 22.43
C LEU A 101 29.54 -39.72 21.02
N ALA A 102 28.58 -39.61 20.11
CA ALA A 102 28.72 -40.12 18.75
C ALA A 102 29.36 -39.08 17.82
N GLN A 103 30.34 -39.49 17.03
CA GLN A 103 31.00 -38.63 16.04
C GLN A 103 30.35 -38.66 14.66
N LYS A 104 29.80 -39.80 14.24
CA LYS A 104 29.33 -40.01 12.85
C LYS A 104 27.86 -40.38 12.77
N GLU A 105 27.43 -41.38 13.55
CA GLU A 105 26.05 -41.86 13.51
C GLU A 105 25.62 -42.45 14.85
N LEU A 106 24.31 -42.60 15.01
CA LEU A 106 23.69 -43.29 16.13
C LEU A 106 22.87 -44.46 15.61
N LEU A 107 23.09 -45.65 16.18
CA LEU A 107 22.37 -46.87 15.81
C LEU A 107 21.33 -47.16 16.88
N PHE A 108 20.06 -47.21 16.51
CA PHE A 108 18.96 -47.38 17.44
C PHE A 108 18.23 -48.70 17.21
N TYR A 109 17.89 -49.38 18.30
CA TYR A 109 16.81 -50.35 18.35
C TYR A 109 15.63 -49.65 19.04
N VAL A 110 14.52 -49.48 18.33
CA VAL A 110 13.33 -48.79 18.86
C VAL A 110 12.14 -49.75 18.79
N PRO A 111 11.59 -50.21 19.93
CA PRO A 111 10.41 -51.08 19.95
C PRO A 111 9.12 -50.42 19.41
N VAL A 112 9.07 -49.09 19.41
CA VAL A 112 7.91 -48.26 19.01
C VAL A 112 6.62 -48.65 19.76
N SER A 113 6.53 -48.26 21.03
CA SER A 113 5.43 -48.64 21.93
C SER A 113 4.19 -47.74 21.89
N CYS A 114 4.27 -46.55 21.29
CA CYS A 114 3.15 -45.59 21.21
C CYS A 114 3.17 -44.80 19.89
N ARG A 115 2.10 -44.05 19.60
CA ARG A 115 2.08 -43.09 18.49
C ARG A 115 2.89 -41.84 18.87
N GLU A 116 3.44 -41.15 17.89
CA GLU A 116 4.25 -39.94 18.13
C GLU A 116 3.45 -38.80 18.78
N GLU A 117 2.14 -38.79 18.62
CA GLU A 117 1.20 -37.83 19.24
C GLU A 117 0.99 -38.11 20.73
N ASP A 118 1.19 -39.38 21.14
CA ASP A 118 1.00 -39.88 22.50
C ASP A 118 2.32 -39.95 23.29
N ASP A 119 3.47 -39.68 22.63
CA ASP A 119 4.79 -39.68 23.26
C ASP A 119 4.94 -38.47 24.21
N PRO A 120 5.14 -38.69 25.53
CA PRO A 120 5.32 -37.61 26.51
C PRO A 120 6.54 -36.71 26.24
N LEU A 121 7.50 -37.20 25.44
CA LEU A 121 8.72 -36.49 25.04
C LEU A 121 8.66 -35.96 23.61
N ARG A 122 7.49 -35.93 22.96
CA ARG A 122 7.31 -35.51 21.55
C ARG A 122 8.03 -34.21 21.20
N ASP A 123 7.74 -33.13 21.93
CA ASP A 123 8.32 -31.80 21.64
C ASP A 123 9.84 -31.79 21.83
N PHE A 124 10.32 -32.54 22.83
CA PHE A 124 11.75 -32.71 23.07
C PHE A 124 12.42 -33.53 21.95
N ARG A 125 11.83 -34.65 21.51
CA ARG A 125 12.34 -35.47 20.38
C ARG A 125 12.42 -34.66 19.09
N VAL A 126 11.50 -33.72 18.86
CA VAL A 126 11.56 -32.78 17.74
C VAL A 126 12.81 -31.90 17.80
N GLN A 127 13.13 -31.38 18.99
CA GLN A 127 14.33 -30.58 19.19
C GLN A 127 15.61 -31.43 19.08
N HIS A 128 15.57 -32.67 19.58
CA HIS A 128 16.69 -33.60 19.54
C HIS A 128 17.07 -33.97 18.10
N PHE A 129 16.13 -34.34 17.23
CA PHE A 129 16.49 -34.66 15.84
C PHE A 129 17.04 -33.44 15.08
N ARG A 130 16.53 -32.22 15.35
CA ARG A 130 17.09 -30.98 14.78
C ARG A 130 18.52 -30.75 15.25
N ALA A 131 18.79 -31.04 16.52
CA ALA A 131 20.14 -30.95 17.10
C ALA A 131 21.10 -32.00 16.53
N ARG A 132 20.61 -33.20 16.18
CA ARG A 132 21.35 -34.21 15.41
C ARG A 132 21.66 -33.73 14.00
N HIS A 133 20.65 -33.25 13.27
CA HIS A 133 20.81 -32.77 11.89
C HIS A 133 21.82 -31.61 11.79
N LYS A 134 21.80 -30.66 12.73
CA LYS A 134 22.78 -29.58 12.80
C LYS A 134 24.23 -30.07 13.00
N ARG A 135 24.41 -31.25 13.60
CA ARG A 135 25.72 -31.89 13.85
C ARG A 135 26.07 -32.95 12.81
N ASP A 136 25.26 -33.11 11.76
CA ASP A 136 25.41 -34.16 10.75
C ASP A 136 25.41 -35.59 11.34
N LEU A 137 24.73 -35.78 12.48
CA LEU A 137 24.63 -37.07 13.19
C LEU A 137 23.43 -37.86 12.68
N PHE A 138 23.65 -38.63 11.61
CA PHE A 138 22.60 -39.47 11.02
C PHE A 138 22.21 -40.61 11.96
N SER A 139 20.95 -41.03 11.90
CA SER A 139 20.45 -42.16 12.70
C SER A 139 20.00 -43.30 11.80
N ARG A 140 20.48 -44.50 12.11
CA ARG A 140 19.95 -45.76 11.59
C ARG A 140 19.13 -46.44 12.68
N VAL A 141 17.92 -46.86 12.34
CA VAL A 141 16.96 -47.41 13.29
C VAL A 141 16.50 -48.80 12.84
N LEU A 142 16.58 -49.78 13.74
CA LEU A 142 15.84 -51.03 13.63
C LEU A 142 14.55 -50.90 14.45
N ALA A 143 13.41 -51.16 13.83
CA ALA A 143 12.11 -51.15 14.49
C ALA A 143 11.32 -52.43 14.12
N PRO A 144 10.42 -52.92 14.98
CA PRO A 144 9.63 -54.11 14.66
C PRO A 144 8.62 -53.81 13.55
N GLN A 145 8.32 -54.81 12.70
CA GLN A 145 7.40 -54.71 11.57
C GLN A 145 5.93 -54.76 12.03
N THR A 146 5.54 -53.83 12.91
CA THR A 146 4.17 -53.64 13.39
C THR A 146 3.50 -52.46 12.68
N HIS A 147 2.20 -52.26 12.90
CA HIS A 147 1.50 -51.05 12.41
C HIS A 147 2.15 -49.76 12.94
N LEU A 148 2.59 -49.76 14.20
CA LEU A 148 3.30 -48.62 14.79
C LEU A 148 4.70 -48.46 14.18
N GLY A 149 5.43 -49.55 13.95
CA GLY A 149 6.75 -49.52 13.30
C GLY A 149 6.71 -48.98 11.86
N LYS A 150 5.73 -49.42 11.04
CA LYS A 150 5.50 -48.89 9.68
C LYS A 150 5.19 -47.39 9.71
N ARG A 151 4.34 -46.95 10.65
CA ARG A 151 4.05 -45.53 10.84
C ARG A 151 5.32 -44.76 11.21
N TYR A 152 6.11 -45.26 12.14
CA TYR A 152 7.37 -44.65 12.57
C TYR A 152 8.37 -44.50 11.41
N GLN A 153 8.48 -45.52 10.55
CA GLN A 153 9.32 -45.50 9.34
C GLN A 153 8.83 -44.46 8.31
N SER A 154 7.52 -44.28 8.13
CA SER A 154 6.99 -43.29 7.16
C SER A 154 7.40 -41.84 7.44
N ARG A 155 7.90 -41.57 8.66
CA ARG A 155 8.39 -40.26 9.09
C ARG A 155 9.88 -40.01 8.83
N ASP A 156 10.63 -41.03 8.40
CA ASP A 156 12.07 -40.95 8.15
C ASP A 156 12.50 -39.73 7.29
N PRO A 157 11.78 -39.35 6.21
CA PRO A 157 12.14 -38.17 5.40
C PRO A 157 12.13 -36.85 6.18
N PHE A 158 11.45 -36.79 7.32
CA PHE A 158 11.28 -35.58 8.12
C PHE A 158 12.17 -35.55 9.38
N GLU A 159 12.79 -36.67 9.78
CA GLU A 159 13.45 -36.81 11.09
C GLU A 159 14.94 -37.17 11.01
N TYR A 160 15.56 -36.96 9.84
CA TYR A 160 17.00 -37.15 9.59
C TYR A 160 17.49 -38.50 10.13
N ARG A 161 16.81 -39.56 9.67
CA ARG A 161 17.07 -40.96 10.01
C ARG A 161 16.66 -41.89 8.86
N LYS A 162 17.06 -43.15 8.95
CA LYS A 162 16.53 -44.25 8.14
C LYS A 162 16.17 -45.42 9.06
N THR A 163 14.97 -45.96 8.88
CA THR A 163 14.41 -47.06 9.65
C THR A 163 14.29 -48.30 8.76
N VAL A 164 14.77 -49.43 9.26
CA VAL A 164 14.59 -50.76 8.66
C VAL A 164 13.68 -51.57 9.59
N LEU A 165 12.65 -52.19 9.02
CA LEU A 165 11.70 -52.99 9.77
C LEU A 165 12.19 -54.43 9.90
N VAL A 166 12.12 -54.97 11.10
CA VAL A 166 12.50 -56.35 11.43
C VAL A 166 11.23 -57.11 11.83
N PRO A 167 11.01 -58.35 11.37
CA PRO A 167 9.87 -59.16 11.83
C PRO A 167 9.77 -59.16 13.35
N GLU A 168 8.57 -58.93 13.90
CA GLU A 168 8.37 -58.72 15.34
C GLU A 168 8.96 -59.86 16.20
N ALA A 169 8.78 -61.11 15.76
CA ALA A 169 9.32 -62.29 16.42
C ALA A 169 10.87 -62.38 16.44
N GLN A 170 11.56 -61.57 15.61
CA GLN A 170 13.01 -61.52 15.48
C GLN A 170 13.60 -60.23 16.07
N PHE A 171 12.78 -59.33 16.61
CA PHE A 171 13.26 -58.07 17.19
C PHE A 171 13.91 -58.32 18.56
N PRO A 172 15.19 -57.93 18.78
CA PRO A 172 16.01 -58.48 19.85
C PRO A 172 15.85 -57.81 21.22
N VAL A 173 15.09 -56.71 21.32
CA VAL A 173 15.00 -55.90 22.56
C VAL A 173 13.59 -55.39 22.83
N SER A 174 13.22 -55.31 24.10
CA SER A 174 11.94 -54.76 24.57
C SER A 174 12.02 -53.29 24.97
N PHE A 175 13.22 -52.71 25.01
CA PHE A 175 13.49 -51.32 25.39
C PHE A 175 14.27 -50.61 24.27
N GLU A 176 14.37 -49.28 24.34
CA GLU A 176 15.14 -48.53 23.35
C GLU A 176 16.64 -48.64 23.65
N LYS A 177 17.41 -49.15 22.70
CA LYS A 177 18.87 -49.33 22.83
C LYS A 177 19.58 -48.52 21.77
N VAL A 178 20.61 -47.78 22.16
CA VAL A 178 21.36 -46.88 21.28
C VAL A 178 22.84 -47.19 21.37
N ILE A 179 23.48 -47.37 20.23
CA ILE A 179 24.94 -47.54 20.12
C ILE A 179 25.52 -46.20 19.66
N ALA A 180 26.33 -45.59 20.50
CA ALA A 180 27.01 -44.32 20.28
C ALA A 180 28.53 -44.53 20.48
N ASP A 181 29.25 -44.69 19.37
CA ASP A 181 30.68 -45.07 19.35
C ASP A 181 31.01 -46.24 20.31
N ASP A 182 31.74 -45.99 21.40
CA ASP A 182 32.15 -47.00 22.41
C ASP A 182 31.11 -47.23 23.53
N THR A 183 29.93 -46.61 23.44
CA THR A 183 28.91 -46.59 24.50
C THR A 183 27.60 -47.19 24.05
N ILE A 184 27.01 -48.01 24.91
CA ILE A 184 25.64 -48.50 24.76
C ILE A 184 24.75 -47.76 25.76
N ALA A 185 23.71 -47.11 25.25
CA ALA A 185 22.69 -46.47 26.06
C ALA A 185 21.39 -47.28 25.99
N CYS A 186 20.82 -47.59 27.13
CA CYS A 186 19.55 -48.30 27.24
C CYS A 186 18.53 -47.34 27.87
N PHE A 187 17.37 -47.19 27.23
CA PHE A 187 16.28 -46.33 27.65
C PHE A 187 15.03 -47.19 27.89
N ASN A 188 14.57 -47.21 29.13
CA ASN A 188 13.28 -47.77 29.51
C ASN A 188 12.31 -46.62 29.77
N HIS A 189 11.45 -46.35 28.79
CA HIS A 189 10.49 -45.24 28.83
C HIS A 189 9.33 -45.47 29.80
N GLU A 190 8.99 -46.73 30.08
CA GLU A 190 7.94 -47.10 31.03
C GLU A 190 8.40 -46.78 32.46
N ASP A 191 9.62 -47.20 32.81
CA ASP A 191 10.22 -46.95 34.12
C ASP A 191 10.90 -45.57 34.23
N GLN A 192 10.85 -44.76 33.18
CA GLN A 192 11.55 -43.47 33.06
C GLN A 192 13.03 -43.53 33.49
N SER A 193 13.73 -44.59 33.09
CA SER A 193 15.14 -44.80 33.42
C SER A 193 16.00 -44.97 32.17
N ALA A 194 17.24 -44.51 32.24
CA ALA A 194 18.25 -44.80 31.24
C ALA A 194 19.60 -45.10 31.87
N CYS A 195 20.38 -45.97 31.24
CA CYS A 195 21.75 -46.25 31.65
C CYS A 195 22.70 -46.23 30.47
N PHE A 196 23.91 -45.73 30.70
CA PHE A 196 24.98 -45.62 29.71
C PHE A 196 26.11 -46.51 30.17
N LEU A 197 26.53 -47.43 29.32
CA LEU A 197 27.61 -48.36 29.56
C LEU A 197 28.71 -48.12 28.54
N ARG A 198 29.82 -47.54 28.98
CA ARG A 198 31.01 -47.40 28.15
C ARG A 198 31.83 -48.69 28.25
N TYR A 199 31.70 -49.53 27.24
CA TYR A 199 32.42 -50.78 27.12
C TYR A 199 32.70 -51.07 25.63
N PRO A 200 33.87 -50.68 25.10
CA PRO A 200 34.16 -50.72 23.68
C PRO A 200 33.93 -52.09 23.03
N GLU A 201 34.34 -53.17 23.69
CA GLU A 201 34.19 -54.54 23.21
C GLU A 201 32.71 -54.94 23.07
N LEU A 202 31.87 -54.54 24.03
CA LEU A 202 30.43 -54.78 23.97
C LEU A 202 29.77 -53.90 22.91
N ALA A 203 30.14 -52.61 22.82
CA ALA A 203 29.62 -51.69 21.80
C ALA A 203 29.96 -52.18 20.38
N GLN A 204 31.17 -52.73 20.17
CA GLN A 204 31.57 -53.33 18.91
C GLN A 204 30.77 -54.59 18.58
N SER A 205 30.56 -55.48 19.57
CA SER A 205 29.74 -56.68 19.40
C SER A 205 28.29 -56.34 19.04
N GLU A 206 27.69 -55.39 19.75
CA GLU A 206 26.33 -54.89 19.49
C GLU A 206 26.22 -54.23 18.12
N ARG A 207 27.25 -53.46 17.71
CA ARG A 207 27.30 -52.87 16.36
C ARG A 207 27.35 -53.94 15.29
N ALA A 208 28.17 -54.99 15.46
CA ALA A 208 28.22 -56.09 14.51
C ALA A 208 26.85 -56.78 14.37
N MET A 209 26.15 -57.00 15.48
CA MET A 209 24.78 -57.54 15.46
C MET A 209 23.79 -56.60 14.75
N PHE A 210 23.90 -55.28 14.99
CA PHE A 210 23.09 -54.27 14.31
C PHE A 210 23.30 -54.34 12.79
N GLU A 211 24.55 -54.36 12.33
CA GLU A 211 24.88 -54.40 10.90
C GLU A 211 24.37 -55.67 10.23
N MET A 212 24.53 -56.83 10.88
CA MET A 212 24.01 -58.10 10.35
C MET A 212 22.50 -58.07 10.13
N MET A 213 21.74 -57.50 11.08
CA MET A 213 20.29 -57.34 10.93
C MET A 213 19.94 -56.29 9.88
N TRP A 214 20.67 -55.17 9.88
CA TRP A 214 20.46 -54.06 8.96
C TRP A 214 20.66 -54.47 7.50
N GLU A 215 21.76 -55.16 7.18
CA GLU A 215 22.07 -55.63 5.83
C GLU A 215 21.05 -56.67 5.36
N ARG A 216 20.77 -57.69 6.20
CA ARG A 216 19.80 -58.75 5.90
C ARG A 216 18.43 -58.18 5.54
N GLU A 217 17.89 -57.30 6.37
CA GLU A 217 16.54 -56.77 6.15
C GLU A 217 16.50 -55.63 5.13
N ALA A 218 17.59 -54.86 4.96
CA ALA A 218 17.68 -53.90 3.86
C ALA A 218 17.75 -54.57 2.48
N GLU A 219 18.34 -55.76 2.37
CA GLU A 219 18.32 -56.58 1.15
C GLU A 219 16.97 -57.25 0.92
N ASN A 220 16.33 -57.78 1.97
CA ASN A 220 14.97 -58.33 1.87
C ASN A 220 13.96 -57.25 1.44
N GLY A 221 14.06 -56.05 2.00
CA GLY A 221 13.24 -54.90 1.61
C GLY A 221 13.48 -54.45 0.17
N LYS A 222 14.69 -54.61 -0.39
CA LYS A 222 14.99 -54.39 -1.82
C LYS A 222 14.37 -55.46 -2.72
N ARG A 223 14.37 -56.73 -2.31
CA ARG A 223 13.74 -57.83 -3.06
C ARG A 223 12.21 -57.79 -3.03
N GLU A 224 11.60 -57.29 -1.95
CA GLU A 224 10.16 -57.02 -1.89
C GLU A 224 9.74 -55.79 -2.70
N THR A 225 10.61 -54.77 -2.81
CA THR A 225 10.34 -53.56 -3.62
C THR A 225 10.51 -53.76 -5.13
N GLU A 226 11.27 -54.75 -5.60
CA GLU A 226 11.34 -55.12 -7.02
C GLU A 226 10.10 -55.90 -7.52
N ASN A 227 9.31 -56.50 -6.62
CA ASN A 227 8.05 -57.20 -6.97
C ASN A 227 6.78 -56.35 -6.73
N VAL A 228 6.94 -55.13 -6.23
CA VAL A 228 5.85 -54.17 -6.02
C VAL A 228 6.31 -52.80 -6.53
N GLU A 229 6.58 -52.71 -7.84
CA GLU A 229 6.59 -51.41 -8.51
C GLU A 229 5.16 -50.91 -8.67
N GLU A 230 4.80 -50.00 -7.76
CA GLU A 230 3.84 -48.89 -7.87
C GLU A 230 2.96 -48.76 -6.63
N GLU A 231 3.56 -48.48 -5.47
CA GLU A 231 2.98 -47.51 -4.55
C GLU A 231 4.07 -46.96 -3.64
N LYS A 232 4.84 -46.00 -4.20
CA LYS A 232 5.46 -45.00 -3.32
C LYS A 232 4.30 -44.34 -2.59
N ASP A 233 4.21 -44.55 -1.28
CA ASP A 233 3.35 -43.79 -0.36
C ASP A 233 3.57 -42.29 -0.63
N LYS A 234 2.79 -41.76 -1.56
CA LYS A 234 2.69 -40.33 -1.82
C LYS A 234 1.97 -39.81 -0.61
N VAL A 235 2.73 -39.20 0.30
CA VAL A 235 2.19 -38.31 1.32
C VAL A 235 1.03 -37.54 0.69
N SER A 236 -0.17 -37.72 1.25
CA SER A 236 -1.39 -37.10 0.73
C SER A 236 -1.12 -35.66 0.37
N LEU A 237 -1.59 -35.22 -0.80
CA LEU A 237 -1.43 -33.84 -1.26
C LEU A 237 -1.88 -32.87 -0.16
N SER A 238 -2.95 -33.21 0.55
CA SER A 238 -3.48 -32.44 1.69
C SER A 238 -2.49 -32.30 2.84
N THR A 239 -1.69 -33.33 3.14
CA THR A 239 -0.72 -33.31 4.23
C THR A 239 0.53 -32.49 3.88
N VAL A 240 0.99 -32.57 2.63
CA VAL A 240 2.11 -31.74 2.14
C VAL A 240 1.69 -30.27 2.04
N THR A 241 0.53 -29.98 1.44
CA THR A 241 0.00 -28.62 1.37
C THR A 241 -0.28 -28.08 2.76
N MET A 242 -0.80 -28.89 3.70
CA MET A 242 -1.04 -28.44 5.07
C MET A 242 0.22 -28.10 5.85
N SER A 243 1.25 -28.94 5.77
CA SER A 243 2.51 -28.65 6.43
C SER A 243 3.15 -27.39 5.85
N ALA A 244 3.08 -27.22 4.54
CA ALA A 244 3.69 -26.11 3.83
C ALA A 244 2.91 -24.80 4.03
N ILE A 245 1.57 -24.82 4.03
CA ILE A 245 0.71 -23.67 4.37
C ILE A 245 0.92 -23.28 5.84
N ARG A 246 0.99 -24.26 6.74
CA ARG A 246 1.30 -24.03 8.15
C ARG A 246 2.65 -23.33 8.31
N ASP A 247 3.70 -23.75 7.60
CA ASP A 247 5.01 -23.10 7.66
C ASP A 247 4.98 -21.69 7.08
N PHE A 248 4.23 -21.48 5.98
CA PHE A 248 3.98 -20.16 5.41
C PHE A 248 3.29 -19.22 6.40
N PHE A 249 2.33 -19.68 7.20
CA PHE A 249 1.62 -18.82 8.16
C PHE A 249 2.22 -18.79 9.59
N ILE A 250 3.15 -19.69 9.96
CA ILE A 250 3.63 -19.85 11.35
C ILE A 250 5.16 -19.66 11.48
N SER A 251 5.93 -19.67 10.39
CA SER A 251 7.38 -19.47 10.50
C SER A 251 7.72 -18.08 11.08
N ARG A 252 8.82 -18.00 11.82
CA ARG A 252 9.35 -16.70 12.31
C ARG A 252 9.58 -15.71 11.17
N LYS A 253 9.95 -16.21 9.98
CA LYS A 253 10.17 -15.41 8.77
C LYS A 253 8.86 -14.82 8.25
N SER A 254 7.77 -15.58 8.26
CA SER A 254 6.47 -15.08 7.80
C SER A 254 5.81 -14.16 8.81
N ILE A 255 5.95 -14.39 10.11
CA ILE A 255 5.54 -13.41 11.13
C ILE A 255 6.26 -12.08 10.93
N ALA A 256 7.59 -12.12 10.73
CA ALA A 256 8.36 -10.92 10.40
C ALA A 256 7.87 -10.25 9.10
N ALA A 257 7.55 -11.03 8.07
CA ALA A 257 7.00 -10.52 6.81
C ALA A 257 5.60 -9.89 7.01
N PHE A 258 4.71 -10.49 7.79
CA PHE A 258 3.39 -9.91 8.10
C PHE A 258 3.50 -8.60 8.88
N ILE A 259 4.41 -8.53 9.87
CA ILE A 259 4.68 -7.28 10.59
C ILE A 259 5.23 -6.22 9.63
N ALA A 260 6.19 -6.58 8.77
CA ALA A 260 6.73 -5.66 7.77
C ALA A 260 5.65 -5.17 6.79
N CYS A 261 4.77 -6.06 6.31
CA CYS A 261 3.64 -5.71 5.47
C CYS A 261 2.62 -4.81 6.18
N ALA A 262 2.36 -5.05 7.48
CA ALA A 262 1.48 -4.21 8.28
C ALA A 262 2.06 -2.80 8.47
N ILE A 263 3.36 -2.69 8.75
CA ILE A 263 4.06 -1.40 8.86
C ILE A 263 4.03 -0.67 7.50
N LEU A 264 4.31 -1.38 6.40
CA LEU A 264 4.21 -0.84 5.04
C LEU A 264 2.79 -0.37 4.73
N ALA A 265 1.77 -1.16 5.06
CA ALA A 265 0.37 -0.80 4.84
C ALA A 265 0.00 0.47 5.60
N VAL A 266 0.36 0.57 6.90
CA VAL A 266 0.15 1.78 7.70
C VAL A 266 0.86 2.99 7.09
N GLY A 267 2.12 2.84 6.68
CA GLY A 267 2.90 3.91 6.06
C GLY A 267 2.30 4.40 4.73
N VAL A 268 1.89 3.47 3.86
CA VAL A 268 1.23 3.78 2.59
C VAL A 268 -0.12 4.44 2.82
N THR A 269 -0.95 3.90 3.72
CA THR A 269 -2.24 4.52 4.08
C THR A 269 -2.07 5.92 4.64
N TYR A 270 -1.06 6.16 5.48
CA TYR A 270 -0.76 7.51 5.98
C TYR A 270 -0.35 8.47 4.86
N GLY A 271 0.52 8.03 3.94
CA GLY A 271 0.92 8.83 2.78
C GLY A 271 -0.28 9.17 1.86
N LEU A 272 -1.14 8.18 1.60
CA LEU A 272 -2.36 8.38 0.82
C LEU A 272 -3.35 9.33 1.51
N TYR A 273 -3.47 9.25 2.85
CA TYR A 273 -4.31 10.17 3.62
C TYR A 273 -3.81 11.61 3.50
N ARG A 274 -2.49 11.83 3.65
CA ARG A 274 -1.87 13.16 3.48
C ARG A 274 -2.10 13.71 2.07
N GLN A 275 -1.96 12.86 1.05
CA GLN A 275 -2.23 13.24 -0.33
C GLN A 275 -3.71 13.58 -0.56
N ASN A 276 -4.63 12.81 0.02
CA ASN A 276 -6.06 13.06 -0.07
C ASN A 276 -6.45 14.40 0.58
N VAL A 277 -5.91 14.69 1.78
CA VAL A 277 -6.10 16.00 2.44
C VAL A 277 -5.55 17.13 1.58
N TYR A 278 -4.37 16.97 0.98
CA TYR A 278 -3.79 17.96 0.07
C TYR A 278 -4.71 18.22 -1.13
N LEU A 279 -5.16 17.17 -1.82
CA LEU A 279 -6.05 17.30 -2.98
C LEU A 279 -7.39 17.94 -2.62
N ASN A 280 -7.97 17.59 -1.47
CA ASN A 280 -9.21 18.23 -1.00
C ASN A 280 -9.00 19.69 -0.60
N THR A 281 -7.81 20.05 -0.09
CA THR A 281 -7.44 21.45 0.16
C THR A 281 -7.38 22.23 -1.15
N GLN A 282 -6.76 21.68 -2.20
CA GLN A 282 -6.72 22.30 -3.53
C GLN A 282 -8.12 22.49 -4.13
N ARG A 283 -9.01 21.49 -3.99
CA ARG A 283 -10.41 21.62 -4.44
C ARG A 283 -11.16 22.75 -3.75
N VAL A 284 -11.01 22.88 -2.43
CA VAL A 284 -11.65 23.98 -1.68
C VAL A 284 -11.05 25.32 -2.09
N ARG A 285 -9.72 25.39 -2.26
CA ARG A 285 -8.99 26.57 -2.75
C ARG A 285 -9.50 27.04 -4.13
N GLU A 286 -9.58 26.13 -5.10
CA GLU A 286 -10.11 26.42 -6.44
C GLU A 286 -11.55 26.91 -6.37
N ARG A 287 -12.36 26.30 -5.49
CA ARG A 287 -13.76 26.67 -5.29
C ARG A 287 -13.91 28.09 -4.73
N VAL A 288 -13.21 28.45 -3.65
CA VAL A 288 -13.32 29.81 -3.08
C VAL A 288 -12.84 30.88 -4.05
N MET A 289 -11.77 30.59 -4.81
CA MET A 289 -11.27 31.49 -5.83
C MET A 289 -12.28 31.68 -6.96
N ALA A 290 -12.95 30.62 -7.42
CA ALA A 290 -13.98 30.71 -8.46
C ALA A 290 -15.23 31.48 -8.00
N ILE A 291 -15.67 31.26 -6.76
CA ILE A 291 -16.79 32.01 -6.17
C ILE A 291 -16.44 33.50 -6.10
N ALA A 292 -15.27 33.85 -5.58
CA ALA A 292 -14.82 35.24 -5.52
C ALA A 292 -14.64 35.85 -6.93
N ALA A 293 -14.10 35.09 -7.89
CA ALA A 293 -13.86 35.58 -9.26
C ALA A 293 -15.15 35.88 -10.01
N THR A 294 -16.18 35.06 -9.81
CA THR A 294 -17.50 35.25 -10.43
C THR A 294 -18.33 36.32 -9.74
N ALA A 295 -18.12 36.55 -8.44
CA ALA A 295 -18.84 37.56 -7.67
C ALA A 295 -18.22 38.97 -7.77
N ALA A 296 -16.90 39.10 -7.98
CA ALA A 296 -16.22 40.39 -8.02
C ALA A 296 -16.81 41.41 -9.01
N PRO A 297 -17.26 41.03 -10.24
CA PRO A 297 -17.91 41.94 -11.18
C PRO A 297 -19.28 42.48 -10.73
N GLU A 298 -19.91 41.89 -9.71
CA GLU A 298 -21.20 42.34 -9.19
C GLU A 298 -21.09 43.64 -8.38
N PHE A 299 -19.88 44.05 -7.99
CA PHE A 299 -19.61 45.20 -7.13
C PHE A 299 -19.09 46.40 -7.94
N ASP A 300 -19.82 47.51 -7.90
CA ASP A 300 -19.44 48.76 -8.57
C ASP A 300 -18.36 49.51 -7.78
N ALA A 301 -17.26 49.87 -8.45
CA ALA A 301 -16.15 50.58 -7.83
C ALA A 301 -16.52 51.97 -7.27
N GLY A 302 -17.51 52.64 -7.87
CA GLY A 302 -18.04 53.93 -7.40
C GLY A 302 -18.79 53.76 -6.09
N ASP A 303 -19.65 52.75 -5.99
CA ASP A 303 -20.37 52.41 -4.75
C ASP A 303 -19.40 52.15 -3.59
N LEU A 304 -18.33 51.39 -3.83
CA LEU A 304 -17.31 51.10 -2.81
C LEU A 304 -16.51 52.35 -2.40
N ASN A 305 -16.39 53.36 -3.28
CA ASN A 305 -15.68 54.60 -3.00
C ASN A 305 -16.53 55.58 -2.15
N GLU A 306 -17.81 55.31 -1.94
CA GLU A 306 -18.64 56.07 -1.00
C GLU A 306 -18.51 55.60 0.45
N LEU A 307 -17.80 54.51 0.71
CA LEU A 307 -17.74 53.83 2.01
C LEU A 307 -16.31 53.90 2.57
N HIS A 308 -16.09 54.71 3.61
CA HIS A 308 -14.77 54.93 4.22
C HIS A 308 -14.78 55.02 5.74
N THR A 309 -15.93 55.31 6.34
CA THR A 309 -16.05 55.50 7.79
C THR A 309 -17.30 54.81 8.30
N TRP A 310 -17.30 54.47 9.59
CA TRP A 310 -18.42 53.76 10.20
C TRP A 310 -19.78 54.49 10.03
N ARG A 311 -19.78 55.82 9.87
CA ARG A 311 -21.00 56.61 9.61
C ARG A 311 -21.60 56.34 8.23
N ASP A 312 -20.79 55.89 7.29
CA ASP A 312 -21.23 55.57 5.94
C ASP A 312 -22.12 54.31 5.90
N ALA A 313 -22.17 53.54 7.00
CA ALA A 313 -23.11 52.44 7.16
C ALA A 313 -24.59 52.88 7.11
N GLU A 314 -24.88 54.16 7.37
CA GLU A 314 -26.23 54.72 7.23
C GLU A 314 -26.62 55.01 5.76
N LYS A 315 -25.67 54.96 4.82
CA LYS A 315 -25.93 55.26 3.41
C LYS A 315 -26.71 54.11 2.75
N PRO A 316 -27.64 54.41 1.81
CA PRO A 316 -28.32 53.38 1.03
C PRO A 316 -27.37 52.47 0.25
N VAL A 317 -26.22 52.99 -0.18
CA VAL A 317 -25.18 52.24 -0.91
C VAL A 317 -24.52 51.16 -0.05
N TYR A 318 -24.37 51.37 1.26
CA TYR A 318 -23.88 50.35 2.17
C TYR A 318 -24.83 49.15 2.22
N ALA A 319 -26.13 49.42 2.42
CA ALA A 319 -27.15 48.37 2.44
C ALA A 319 -27.28 47.64 1.10
N LYS A 320 -26.96 48.29 -0.03
CA LYS A 320 -26.86 47.64 -1.34
C LYS A 320 -25.69 46.65 -1.37
N VAL A 321 -24.48 47.10 -1.02
CA VAL A 321 -23.26 46.27 -1.06
C VAL A 321 -23.37 45.08 -0.10
N VAL A 322 -23.84 45.29 1.13
CA VAL A 322 -23.99 44.18 2.11
C VAL A 322 -24.99 43.14 1.62
N ARG A 323 -26.12 43.53 1.03
CA ARG A 323 -27.08 42.57 0.45
C ARG A 323 -26.47 41.78 -0.70
N GLN A 324 -25.64 42.40 -1.55
CA GLN A 324 -24.92 41.68 -2.60
C GLN A 324 -23.95 40.65 -1.99
N LEU A 325 -23.24 40.99 -0.92
CA LEU A 325 -22.38 40.03 -0.20
C LEU A 325 -23.19 38.87 0.42
N GLN A 326 -24.35 39.17 1.00
CA GLN A 326 -25.28 38.17 1.52
C GLN A 326 -25.79 37.24 0.42
N ASP A 327 -26.22 37.80 -0.72
CA ASP A 327 -26.67 37.02 -1.87
C ASP A 327 -25.56 36.08 -2.38
N VAL A 328 -24.32 36.57 -2.45
CA VAL A 328 -23.15 35.75 -2.81
C VAL A 328 -22.94 34.61 -1.81
N ARG A 329 -23.07 34.86 -0.50
CA ARG A 329 -22.95 33.81 0.51
C ARG A 329 -24.09 32.79 0.41
N GLU A 330 -25.34 33.24 0.38
CA GLU A 330 -26.53 32.38 0.44
C GLU A 330 -26.65 31.44 -0.76
N ARG A 331 -26.21 31.88 -1.94
CA ARG A 331 -26.23 31.05 -3.15
C ARG A 331 -25.05 30.08 -3.26
N ASN A 332 -24.09 30.12 -2.32
CA ASN A 332 -22.89 29.28 -2.32
C ASN A 332 -22.76 28.45 -1.03
N GLU A 333 -23.16 27.17 -1.09
CA GLU A 333 -23.14 26.27 0.06
C GLU A 333 -21.76 26.14 0.74
N GLY A 334 -21.70 26.38 2.05
CA GLY A 334 -20.47 26.21 2.85
C GLY A 334 -19.55 27.42 2.87
N VAL A 335 -19.88 28.50 2.15
CA VAL A 335 -19.26 29.82 2.36
C VAL A 335 -19.74 30.39 3.69
N VAL A 336 -18.80 30.83 4.52
CA VAL A 336 -19.09 31.37 5.87
C VAL A 336 -18.98 32.90 5.84
N TYR A 337 -17.87 33.43 5.33
CA TYR A 337 -17.65 34.87 5.22
C TYR A 337 -17.52 35.32 3.77
N VAL A 338 -18.07 36.51 3.50
CA VAL A 338 -17.90 37.25 2.26
C VAL A 338 -17.75 38.72 2.64
N TYR A 339 -16.61 39.32 2.29
CA TYR A 339 -16.27 40.68 2.68
C TYR A 339 -15.49 41.40 1.61
N ILE A 340 -15.49 42.72 1.68
CA ILE A 340 -14.70 43.59 0.82
C ILE A 340 -13.72 44.36 1.68
N MET A 341 -12.45 44.30 1.30
CA MET A 341 -11.38 45.07 1.93
C MET A 341 -10.69 45.98 0.91
N ARG A 342 -10.20 47.11 1.38
CA ARG A 342 -9.46 48.11 0.59
C ARG A 342 -8.06 48.30 1.17
N PRO A 343 -7.01 48.39 0.34
CA PRO A 343 -5.68 48.76 0.83
C PRO A 343 -5.67 50.20 1.34
N THR A 344 -4.90 50.45 2.39
CA THR A 344 -4.70 51.80 2.97
C THR A 344 -3.31 52.35 2.62
N ASP A 345 -3.06 53.62 2.97
CA ASP A 345 -1.73 54.21 3.01
C ASP A 345 -1.32 54.37 4.49
N PRO A 346 -0.34 53.58 5.02
CA PRO A 346 0.65 52.76 4.32
C PRO A 346 0.13 51.40 3.81
N PRO A 347 0.75 50.80 2.77
CA PRO A 347 0.23 49.64 2.01
C PRO A 347 0.18 48.31 2.79
N TYR A 348 0.42 48.36 4.09
CA TYR A 348 0.44 47.19 4.97
C TYR A 348 -0.83 47.03 5.81
N PHE A 349 -1.82 47.90 5.66
CA PHE A 349 -3.11 47.74 6.33
C PHE A 349 -4.23 47.73 5.30
N TYR A 350 -5.27 46.98 5.62
CA TYR A 350 -6.51 46.94 4.86
C TYR A 350 -7.62 47.47 5.74
N GLU A 351 -8.56 48.21 5.16
CA GLU A 351 -9.80 48.61 5.82
C GLU A 351 -10.96 47.80 5.26
N TYR A 352 -11.88 47.37 6.12
CA TYR A 352 -13.15 46.80 5.69
C TYR A 352 -13.99 47.88 5.02
N VAL A 353 -14.55 47.53 3.87
CA VAL A 353 -15.52 48.35 3.14
C VAL A 353 -16.94 47.90 3.48
N ALA A 354 -17.16 46.58 3.48
CA ALA A 354 -18.42 45.95 3.87
C ALA A 354 -18.18 44.46 4.19
N ASP A 355 -19.03 43.89 5.04
CA ASP A 355 -19.05 42.47 5.39
C ASP A 355 -20.51 41.96 5.35
N ALA A 356 -20.73 40.73 4.88
CA ALA A 356 -22.07 40.13 4.77
C ALA A 356 -22.85 40.08 6.11
N ASP A 357 -22.15 40.09 7.26
CA ASP A 357 -22.71 40.01 8.61
C ASP A 357 -22.94 41.38 9.25
N THR A 358 -22.75 42.50 8.55
CA THR A 358 -22.81 43.84 9.17
C THR A 358 -23.89 44.75 8.61
N LEU A 359 -25.04 44.20 8.20
CA LEU A 359 -26.17 44.99 7.68
C LEU A 359 -26.74 45.94 8.75
N ASP A 360 -26.82 45.49 10.01
CA ASP A 360 -27.11 46.34 11.16
C ASP A 360 -25.87 46.43 12.06
N ILE A 361 -25.16 47.54 11.97
CA ILE A 361 -23.99 47.85 12.80
C ILE A 361 -24.35 48.13 14.28
N HIS A 362 -25.56 47.82 14.72
CA HIS A 362 -25.99 47.94 16.12
C HIS A 362 -26.52 46.62 16.70
N SER A 363 -26.58 45.53 15.91
CA SER A 363 -27.11 44.23 16.35
C SER A 363 -26.02 43.15 16.41
N PRO A 364 -25.66 42.63 17.59
CA PRO A 364 -24.59 41.64 17.77
C PRO A 364 -25.09 40.18 17.67
N GLU A 365 -25.98 39.91 16.71
CA GLU A 365 -26.50 38.55 16.47
C GLU A 365 -25.47 37.68 15.73
N ASP A 366 -25.60 36.35 15.84
CA ASP A 366 -24.86 35.37 15.02
C ASP A 366 -25.57 35.28 13.65
N LEU A 367 -25.14 36.10 12.70
CA LEU A 367 -25.83 36.31 11.43
C LEU A 367 -25.43 35.27 10.37
N ASN A 368 -24.30 34.58 10.56
CA ASN A 368 -23.83 33.51 9.69
C ASN A 368 -24.11 32.09 10.23
N ASN A 369 -24.75 31.96 11.40
CA ASN A 369 -25.07 30.70 12.08
C ASN A 369 -23.85 29.80 12.34
N ASN A 370 -22.67 30.38 12.55
CA ASN A 370 -21.45 29.63 12.86
C ASN A 370 -21.35 29.22 14.35
N GLY A 371 -22.28 29.70 15.20
CA GLY A 371 -22.33 29.45 16.64
C GLY A 371 -21.54 30.45 17.50
N LEU A 372 -21.03 31.53 16.91
CA LEU A 372 -20.28 32.63 17.55
C LEU A 372 -21.01 33.95 17.29
N ARG A 373 -20.82 34.94 18.18
CA ARG A 373 -21.31 36.31 17.90
C ARG A 373 -20.37 37.00 16.92
N ASP A 374 -20.92 37.67 15.93
CA ASP A 374 -20.13 38.36 14.90
C ASP A 374 -19.55 39.68 15.41
N ASP A 375 -18.30 39.97 15.04
CA ASP A 375 -17.69 41.26 15.30
C ASP A 375 -18.22 42.30 14.30
N MET A 376 -18.51 43.51 14.78
CA MET A 376 -19.04 44.59 13.93
C MET A 376 -17.91 45.26 13.13
N LEU A 377 -17.76 44.84 11.88
CA LEU A 377 -16.81 45.35 10.89
C LEU A 377 -17.44 46.45 10.00
N ALA A 378 -17.59 47.65 10.57
CA ALA A 378 -18.12 48.80 9.83
C ALA A 378 -17.11 49.34 8.79
N PRO A 379 -17.55 50.14 7.80
CA PRO A 379 -16.65 50.76 6.83
C PRO A 379 -15.52 51.55 7.51
N GLY A 380 -14.29 51.38 7.03
CA GLY A 380 -13.10 52.01 7.62
C GLY A 380 -12.55 51.30 8.87
N TYR A 381 -13.11 50.15 9.26
CA TYR A 381 -12.51 49.32 10.31
C TYR A 381 -11.19 48.75 9.80
N LEU A 382 -10.09 49.05 10.49
CA LEU A 382 -8.76 48.60 10.10
C LEU A 382 -8.54 47.15 10.50
N TYR A 383 -8.24 46.32 9.51
CA TYR A 383 -7.80 44.95 9.70
C TYR A 383 -6.31 44.94 10.07
N PHE A 384 -6.02 44.52 11.30
CA PHE A 384 -4.67 44.35 11.83
C PHE A 384 -4.40 42.89 12.12
N GLU A 385 -3.84 42.19 11.14
CA GLU A 385 -3.26 40.88 11.40
C GLU A 385 -1.74 40.97 11.52
N ASN A 386 -1.17 40.02 12.25
CA ASN A 386 0.27 39.91 12.38
C ASN A 386 0.87 39.68 10.98
N PRO A 387 1.82 40.52 10.50
CA PRO A 387 2.41 40.40 9.15
C PRO A 387 3.16 39.09 8.89
N TYR A 388 3.26 38.21 9.90
CA TYR A 388 3.77 36.84 9.77
C TYR A 388 2.67 35.78 9.53
N VAL A 389 1.40 36.15 9.36
CA VAL A 389 0.30 35.24 8.97
C VAL A 389 0.24 35.13 7.44
N PRO A 390 0.18 33.91 6.86
CA PRO A 390 0.24 33.70 5.40
C PRO A 390 -0.81 34.45 4.58
N GLY A 391 -2.03 34.68 5.11
CA GLY A 391 -3.13 35.36 4.41
C GLY A 391 -2.82 36.82 4.03
N PHE A 392 -2.00 37.50 4.83
CA PHE A 392 -1.65 38.91 4.57
C PHE A 392 -0.86 39.11 3.27
N LEU A 393 0.11 38.23 2.98
CA LEU A 393 0.87 38.29 1.72
C LEU A 393 -0.02 38.02 0.49
N LEU A 394 -1.09 37.23 0.68
CA LEU A 394 -2.03 36.89 -0.38
C LEU A 394 -2.98 38.05 -0.72
N LEU A 395 -3.33 38.91 0.24
CA LEU A 395 -4.08 40.14 -0.07
C LEU A 395 -3.28 41.09 -0.96
N GLN A 396 -1.96 41.15 -0.79
CA GLN A 396 -1.10 41.93 -1.67
C GLN A 396 -1.02 41.31 -3.08
N GLU A 397 -0.87 39.99 -3.17
CA GLU A 397 -0.92 39.24 -4.45
C GLU A 397 -2.29 39.40 -5.15
N ALA A 398 -3.37 39.40 -4.37
CA ALA A 398 -4.74 39.58 -4.84
C ALA A 398 -5.00 40.94 -5.49
N MET A 399 -4.14 41.94 -5.26
CA MET A 399 -4.24 43.22 -5.95
C MET A 399 -4.02 43.07 -7.46
N ASP A 400 -3.21 42.10 -7.88
CA ASP A 400 -2.83 41.90 -9.28
C ASP A 400 -3.66 40.82 -9.96
N HIS A 401 -3.98 39.72 -9.29
CA HIS A 401 -4.74 38.60 -9.86
C HIS A 401 -5.51 37.80 -8.80
N PRO A 402 -6.56 37.04 -9.17
CA PRO A 402 -7.19 36.08 -8.27
C PRO A 402 -6.18 35.16 -7.57
N THR A 403 -6.34 34.97 -6.27
CA THR A 403 -5.53 34.03 -5.48
C THR A 403 -6.37 33.43 -4.34
N ALA A 404 -5.79 32.51 -3.59
CA ALA A 404 -6.44 31.85 -2.47
C ALA A 404 -5.39 31.29 -1.51
N ASP A 405 -5.81 30.82 -0.34
CA ASP A 405 -4.90 30.21 0.64
C ASP A 405 -4.36 28.87 0.18
N ARG A 406 -3.06 28.65 0.43
CA ARG A 406 -2.36 27.40 0.04
C ARG A 406 -2.63 26.27 1.03
N GLU A 407 -2.84 26.65 2.28
CA GLU A 407 -3.14 25.76 3.40
C GLU A 407 -4.15 26.47 4.31
N PRO A 408 -4.93 25.74 5.12
CA PRO A 408 -5.83 26.36 6.09
C PRO A 408 -5.09 27.33 7.02
N TYR A 409 -5.61 28.54 7.17
CA TYR A 409 -5.11 29.53 8.13
C TYR A 409 -6.04 29.63 9.34
N THR A 410 -5.55 30.20 10.44
CA THR A 410 -6.32 30.40 11.67
C THR A 410 -6.20 31.84 12.12
N ASP A 411 -7.33 32.49 12.30
CA ASP A 411 -7.45 33.87 12.79
C ASP A 411 -8.33 33.90 14.06
N ILE A 412 -8.83 35.08 14.42
CA ILE A 412 -9.70 35.26 15.59
C ILE A 412 -11.13 34.74 15.38
N TRP A 413 -11.57 34.57 14.13
CA TRP A 413 -12.91 34.11 13.79
C TRP A 413 -12.98 32.60 13.61
N GLY A 414 -11.88 31.93 13.25
CA GLY A 414 -11.82 30.47 13.17
C GLY A 414 -10.67 29.94 12.32
N THR A 415 -10.94 28.88 11.56
CA THR A 415 -9.94 28.26 10.66
C THR A 415 -10.53 28.13 9.28
N TRP A 416 -9.87 28.74 8.30
CA TRP A 416 -10.46 29.06 7.00
C TRP A 416 -9.55 28.68 5.84
N ILE A 417 -10.15 28.59 4.67
CA ILE A 417 -9.49 28.68 3.37
C ILE A 417 -10.18 29.82 2.64
N GLY A 418 -9.43 30.89 2.39
CA GLY A 418 -9.90 32.11 1.76
C GLY A 418 -9.55 32.18 0.28
N GLY A 419 -10.45 32.78 -0.50
CA GLY A 419 -10.25 33.19 -1.87
C GLY A 419 -10.30 34.71 -1.96
N TYR A 420 -9.36 35.31 -2.69
CA TYR A 420 -9.17 36.76 -2.77
C TYR A 420 -9.10 37.19 -4.23
N VAL A 421 -9.95 38.14 -4.63
CA VAL A 421 -10.05 38.60 -6.01
C VAL A 421 -10.09 40.12 -6.08
N PRO A 422 -9.33 40.74 -7.02
CA PRO A 422 -9.36 42.19 -7.19
C PRO A 422 -10.70 42.64 -7.78
N ILE A 423 -11.32 43.64 -7.15
CA ILE A 423 -12.40 44.43 -7.73
C ILE A 423 -11.75 45.60 -8.46
N ARG A 424 -11.94 45.67 -9.78
CA ARG A 424 -11.32 46.69 -10.63
C ARG A 424 -12.30 47.81 -10.95
N GLY A 425 -11.81 49.05 -10.93
CA GLY A 425 -12.55 50.21 -11.44
C GLY A 425 -12.47 50.33 -12.96
N ASN A 426 -13.19 51.30 -13.53
CA ASN A 426 -13.27 51.53 -14.99
C ASN A 426 -11.93 51.83 -15.67
N ASN A 427 -10.89 52.19 -14.90
CA ASN A 427 -9.53 52.42 -15.39
C ASN A 427 -8.64 51.15 -15.33
N GLY A 428 -9.20 50.00 -14.94
CA GLY A 428 -8.50 48.72 -14.76
C GLY A 428 -7.70 48.61 -13.45
N ALA A 429 -7.65 49.67 -12.63
CA ALA A 429 -6.96 49.65 -11.35
C ALA A 429 -7.81 48.94 -10.28
N THR A 430 -7.16 48.16 -9.41
CA THR A 430 -7.81 47.49 -8.29
C THR A 430 -8.18 48.50 -7.20
N VAL A 431 -9.48 48.61 -6.90
CA VAL A 431 -10.02 49.56 -5.91
C VAL A 431 -10.31 48.92 -4.55
N ALA A 432 -10.52 47.60 -4.55
CA ALA A 432 -10.79 46.78 -3.38
C ALA A 432 -10.54 45.30 -3.73
N ILE A 433 -10.59 44.44 -2.73
CA ILE A 433 -10.47 42.98 -2.84
C ILE A 433 -11.74 42.37 -2.26
N LEU A 434 -12.35 41.45 -3.01
CA LEU A 434 -13.39 40.57 -2.50
C LEU A 434 -12.73 39.35 -1.85
N GLY A 435 -13.01 39.13 -0.57
CA GLY A 435 -12.64 37.94 0.18
C GLY A 435 -13.82 37.00 0.38
N VAL A 436 -13.59 35.70 0.23
CA VAL A 436 -14.57 34.63 0.45
C VAL A 436 -13.92 33.52 1.25
N ASP A 437 -14.46 33.19 2.42
CA ASP A 437 -13.92 32.14 3.29
C ASP A 437 -14.85 30.92 3.40
N ILE A 438 -14.25 29.74 3.26
CA ILE A 438 -14.88 28.45 3.60
C ILE A 438 -14.19 27.87 4.84
N ALA A 439 -14.98 27.25 5.73
CA ALA A 439 -14.46 26.58 6.91
C ALA A 439 -13.47 25.46 6.55
N ALA A 440 -12.29 25.45 7.16
CA ALA A 440 -11.30 24.39 6.96
C ALA A 440 -11.80 22.99 7.38
N LYS A 441 -12.87 22.93 8.18
CA LYS A 441 -13.58 21.70 8.53
C LYS A 441 -14.12 20.99 7.28
N THR A 442 -14.51 21.72 6.23
CA THR A 442 -14.99 21.16 4.96
C THR A 442 -13.93 20.24 4.33
N VAL A 443 -12.64 20.58 4.41
CA VAL A 443 -11.56 19.69 3.94
C VAL A 443 -11.52 18.38 4.73
N LYS A 444 -11.72 18.43 6.06
CA LYS A 444 -11.76 17.23 6.91
C LYS A 444 -12.96 16.36 6.58
N GLU A 445 -14.13 16.95 6.35
CA GLU A 445 -15.36 16.24 5.99
C GLU A 445 -15.21 15.54 4.64
N LEU A 446 -14.79 16.27 3.60
CA LEU A 446 -14.49 15.71 2.28
C LEU A 446 -13.43 14.59 2.33
N SER A 447 -12.40 14.77 3.16
CA SER A 447 -11.36 13.75 3.34
C SER A 447 -11.90 12.52 4.08
N GLY A 448 -12.79 12.71 5.06
CA GLY A 448 -13.47 11.62 5.74
C GLY A 448 -14.36 10.82 4.78
N GLU A 449 -15.21 11.48 4.02
CA GLU A 449 -16.09 10.83 3.03
C GLU A 449 -15.31 10.02 1.99
N THR A 450 -14.18 10.57 1.51
CA THR A 450 -13.38 9.92 0.48
C THR A 450 -12.37 8.90 1.01
N PHE A 451 -12.01 8.92 2.31
CA PHE A 451 -10.91 8.09 2.83
C PHE A 451 -11.29 7.14 3.98
N ASN A 452 -12.43 7.35 4.67
CA ASN A 452 -12.80 6.52 5.83
C ASN A 452 -12.91 5.03 5.50
N PHE A 453 -13.34 4.67 4.29
CA PHE A 453 -13.41 3.26 3.87
C PHE A 453 -12.04 2.56 3.89
N LEU A 454 -10.96 3.28 3.54
CA LEU A 454 -9.59 2.76 3.60
C LEU A 454 -9.13 2.56 5.04
N LEU A 455 -9.55 3.44 5.97
CA LEU A 455 -9.27 3.28 7.39
C LEU A 455 -10.01 2.07 7.98
N TYR A 456 -11.27 1.85 7.60
CA TYR A 456 -12.00 0.63 7.98
C TYR A 456 -11.33 -0.62 7.43
N PHE A 457 -10.94 -0.60 6.14
CA PHE A 457 -10.19 -1.70 5.53
C PHE A 457 -8.88 -1.99 6.28
N LEU A 458 -8.09 -0.95 6.60
CA LEU A 458 -6.87 -1.09 7.39
C LEU A 458 -7.18 -1.64 8.79
N GLY A 459 -8.24 -1.16 9.45
CA GLY A 459 -8.68 -1.67 10.74
C GLY A 459 -9.04 -3.15 10.71
N PHE A 460 -9.81 -3.59 9.71
CA PHE A 460 -10.12 -5.01 9.49
C PHE A 460 -8.89 -5.84 9.14
N PHE A 461 -7.97 -5.29 8.34
CA PHE A 461 -6.70 -5.95 8.00
C PHE A 461 -5.81 -6.12 9.24
N LEU A 462 -5.67 -5.10 10.06
CA LEU A 462 -4.92 -5.16 11.31
C LEU A 462 -5.59 -6.08 12.33
N LEU A 463 -6.92 -6.07 12.41
CA LEU A 463 -7.69 -7.01 13.23
C LEU A 463 -7.47 -8.46 12.74
N PHE A 464 -7.46 -8.69 11.43
CA PHE A 464 -7.12 -9.98 10.84
C PHE A 464 -5.70 -10.42 11.22
N VAL A 465 -4.71 -9.53 11.08
CA VAL A 465 -3.32 -9.80 11.51
C VAL A 465 -3.26 -10.08 13.01
N PHE A 466 -4.00 -9.33 13.84
CA PHE A 466 -4.05 -9.51 15.29
C PHE A 466 -4.70 -10.83 15.70
N ILE A 467 -5.91 -11.14 15.21
CA ILE A 467 -6.58 -12.43 15.41
C ILE A 467 -5.65 -13.56 14.98
N ARG A 468 -4.92 -13.35 13.87
CA ARG A 468 -3.98 -14.35 13.37
C ARG A 468 -2.78 -14.54 14.31
N LEU A 469 -2.20 -13.47 14.83
CA LEU A 469 -1.13 -13.53 15.85
C LEU A 469 -1.65 -14.12 17.18
N ALA A 470 -2.92 -13.93 17.52
CA ALA A 470 -3.53 -14.48 18.73
C ALA A 470 -3.92 -15.97 18.60
N ALA A 471 -4.25 -16.44 17.39
CA ALA A 471 -4.56 -17.84 17.08
C ALA A 471 -3.30 -18.75 17.03
N PHE A 472 -2.38 -18.56 17.99
CA PHE A 472 -1.07 -19.20 18.04
C PHE A 472 -1.12 -20.72 18.31
N ASN A 473 -2.28 -21.26 18.71
CA ASN A 473 -2.41 -22.63 19.23
C ASN A 473 -3.39 -23.57 18.50
N ARG A 474 -4.07 -23.12 17.43
CA ARG A 474 -4.90 -24.01 16.61
C ARG A 474 -4.64 -23.78 15.13
N SER A 475 -4.59 -24.87 14.37
CA SER A 475 -4.37 -24.83 12.93
C SER A 475 -5.64 -24.35 12.23
N LEU A 476 -5.91 -23.05 12.31
CA LEU A 476 -7.00 -22.37 11.62
C LEU A 476 -6.96 -22.64 10.10
N CYS A 477 -5.77 -22.89 9.53
CA CYS A 477 -5.61 -23.33 8.14
C CYS A 477 -6.16 -24.74 7.88
N LYS A 478 -6.11 -25.65 8.87
CA LYS A 478 -6.71 -26.99 8.75
C LYS A 478 -8.23 -26.85 8.76
N GLU A 479 -8.77 -26.08 9.70
CA GLU A 479 -10.20 -25.78 9.76
C GLU A 479 -10.68 -25.04 8.50
N LEU A 480 -9.94 -24.02 8.03
CA LEU A 480 -10.24 -23.30 6.79
C LEU A 480 -10.14 -24.16 5.53
N LEU A 481 -9.18 -25.08 5.44
CA LEU A 481 -9.09 -25.99 4.28
C LEU A 481 -10.15 -27.08 4.32
N GLU A 482 -10.47 -27.61 5.51
CA GLU A 482 -11.62 -28.52 5.70
C GLU A 482 -12.94 -27.80 5.35
N LEU A 483 -13.06 -26.51 5.68
CA LEU A 483 -14.17 -25.66 5.25
C LEU A 483 -14.14 -25.41 3.74
N ILE A 484 -13.01 -25.10 3.11
CA ILE A 484 -12.89 -24.85 1.67
C ILE A 484 -13.24 -26.09 0.83
N ASP A 485 -13.00 -27.31 1.33
CA ASP A 485 -13.41 -28.55 0.66
C ASP A 485 -14.93 -28.80 0.70
N THR A 486 -15.68 -27.99 1.45
CA THR A 486 -17.16 -28.04 1.41
C THR A 486 -17.69 -27.29 0.20
N LYS A 487 -18.65 -27.89 -0.51
CA LYS A 487 -19.30 -27.28 -1.67
C LYS A 487 -19.89 -25.91 -1.33
N GLU A 488 -20.40 -25.77 -0.10
CA GLU A 488 -21.01 -24.57 0.45
C GLU A 488 -20.03 -23.40 0.50
N VAL A 489 -18.77 -23.62 0.91
CA VAL A 489 -17.75 -22.58 0.97
C VAL A 489 -17.21 -22.23 -0.41
N MET A 490 -17.09 -23.19 -1.33
CA MET A 490 -16.74 -22.90 -2.72
C MET A 490 -17.82 -22.08 -3.43
N ILE A 491 -19.10 -22.39 -3.18
CA ILE A 491 -20.24 -21.59 -3.65
C ILE A 491 -20.19 -20.20 -3.01
N LEU A 492 -19.88 -20.09 -1.72
CA LEU A 492 -19.76 -18.80 -1.01
C LEU A 492 -18.60 -17.95 -1.55
N LEU A 493 -17.43 -18.55 -1.81
CA LEU A 493 -16.27 -17.85 -2.38
C LEU A 493 -16.54 -17.42 -3.81
N GLY A 494 -17.13 -18.30 -4.63
CA GLY A 494 -17.53 -17.98 -6.00
C GLY A 494 -18.58 -16.89 -6.06
N SER A 495 -19.60 -16.94 -5.19
CA SER A 495 -20.63 -15.90 -5.10
C SER A 495 -20.08 -14.59 -4.53
N SER A 496 -19.16 -14.63 -3.57
CA SER A 496 -18.47 -13.45 -3.03
C SER A 496 -17.57 -12.79 -4.08
N ALA A 497 -16.84 -13.57 -4.87
CA ALA A 497 -16.02 -13.06 -5.97
C ALA A 497 -16.89 -12.45 -7.09
N LEU A 498 -18.00 -13.11 -7.44
CA LEU A 498 -18.97 -12.58 -8.39
C LEU A 498 -19.60 -11.28 -7.87
N LEU A 499 -19.98 -11.25 -6.59
CA LEU A 499 -20.52 -10.05 -5.93
C LEU A 499 -19.50 -8.92 -5.92
N ALA A 500 -18.23 -9.20 -5.60
CA ALA A 500 -17.15 -8.21 -5.63
C ALA A 500 -16.93 -7.66 -7.05
N LEU A 501 -17.01 -8.51 -8.08
CA LEU A 501 -16.91 -8.09 -9.48
C LEU A 501 -18.10 -7.22 -9.89
N LEU A 502 -19.32 -7.59 -9.50
CA LEU A 502 -20.53 -6.79 -9.74
C LEU A 502 -20.48 -5.43 -9.03
N ILE A 503 -20.01 -5.39 -7.78
CA ILE A 503 -19.80 -4.14 -7.03
C ILE A 503 -18.74 -3.28 -7.71
N THR A 504 -17.62 -3.89 -8.15
CA THR A 504 -16.55 -3.16 -8.85
C THR A 504 -17.05 -2.60 -10.19
N PHE A 505 -17.83 -3.37 -10.95
CA PHE A 505 -18.44 -2.90 -12.19
C PHE A 505 -19.47 -1.79 -11.94
N GLY A 506 -20.32 -1.95 -10.93
CA GLY A 506 -21.31 -0.95 -10.54
C GLY A 506 -20.66 0.37 -10.10
N THR A 507 -19.61 0.29 -9.28
CA THR A 507 -18.83 1.47 -8.85
C THR A 507 -18.09 2.13 -10.01
N TYR A 508 -17.54 1.37 -10.97
CA TYR A 508 -16.96 1.93 -12.19
C TYR A 508 -18.00 2.69 -13.02
N LYS A 509 -19.19 2.10 -13.25
CA LYS A 509 -20.28 2.77 -13.97
C LYS A 509 -20.77 4.01 -13.24
N TYR A 510 -20.90 3.94 -11.91
CA TYR A 510 -21.27 5.08 -11.08
C TYR A 510 -20.23 6.20 -11.16
N SER A 511 -18.95 5.87 -11.06
CA SER A 511 -17.86 6.85 -11.20
C SER A 511 -17.81 7.48 -12.58
N TYR A 512 -18.06 6.72 -13.64
CA TYR A 512 -18.19 7.26 -14.99
C TYR A 512 -19.31 8.30 -15.06
N HIS A 513 -20.49 7.96 -14.52
CA HIS A 513 -21.62 8.91 -14.48
C HIS A 513 -21.34 10.15 -13.64
N LEU A 514 -20.67 10.01 -12.50
CA LEU A 514 -20.23 11.17 -11.70
C LEU A 514 -19.25 12.06 -12.46
N ASN A 515 -18.25 11.47 -13.12
CA ASN A 515 -17.28 12.25 -13.89
C ASN A 515 -17.92 12.90 -15.12
N LEU A 516 -18.88 12.24 -15.77
CA LEU A 516 -19.69 12.87 -16.82
C LEU A 516 -20.42 14.10 -16.28
N GLN A 517 -21.07 14.01 -15.12
CA GLN A 517 -21.75 15.17 -14.51
C GLN A 517 -20.77 16.29 -14.17
N ARG A 518 -19.59 15.98 -13.62
CA ARG A 518 -18.55 16.98 -13.34
C ARG A 518 -18.09 17.72 -14.59
N VAL A 519 -17.82 16.99 -15.68
CA VAL A 519 -17.38 17.62 -16.94
C VAL A 519 -18.51 18.48 -17.51
N ARG A 520 -19.77 18.01 -17.44
CA ARG A 520 -20.96 18.78 -17.86
C ARG A 520 -21.13 20.08 -17.08
N GLU A 521 -21.04 20.01 -15.75
CA GLU A 521 -21.12 21.19 -14.88
C GLU A 521 -19.99 22.18 -15.20
N ARG A 522 -18.79 21.66 -15.47
CA ARG A 522 -17.63 22.47 -15.86
C ARG A 522 -17.85 23.21 -17.18
N VAL A 523 -18.20 22.52 -18.27
CA VAL A 523 -18.41 23.19 -19.58
C VAL A 523 -19.57 24.17 -19.52
N MET A 524 -20.64 23.85 -18.79
CA MET A 524 -21.76 24.76 -18.56
C MET A 524 -21.33 26.01 -17.79
N ALA A 525 -20.52 25.87 -16.75
CA ALA A 525 -20.03 27.01 -15.95
C ALA A 525 -19.09 27.92 -16.76
N ILE A 526 -18.20 27.34 -17.56
CA ILE A 526 -17.32 28.11 -18.45
C ILE A 526 -18.17 28.93 -19.43
N ALA A 527 -19.11 28.29 -20.13
CA ALA A 527 -19.99 29.00 -21.05
C ALA A 527 -20.82 30.08 -20.35
N ALA A 528 -21.39 29.79 -19.18
CA ALA A 528 -22.23 30.73 -18.42
C ALA A 528 -21.47 31.96 -17.93
N THR A 529 -20.19 31.80 -17.59
CA THR A 529 -19.36 32.89 -17.07
C THR A 529 -18.70 33.70 -18.18
N ALA A 530 -18.41 33.09 -19.33
CA ALA A 530 -17.83 33.76 -20.49
C ALA A 530 -18.88 34.44 -21.38
N ALA A 531 -20.12 33.97 -21.45
CA ALA A 531 -21.15 34.55 -22.32
C ALA A 531 -21.38 36.07 -22.11
N PRO A 532 -21.37 36.61 -20.87
CA PRO A 532 -21.48 38.06 -20.63
C PRO A 532 -20.31 38.91 -21.14
N GLU A 533 -19.19 38.31 -21.51
CA GLU A 533 -18.01 39.02 -22.04
C GLU A 533 -18.20 39.47 -23.50
N PHE A 534 -19.23 38.95 -24.18
CA PHE A 534 -19.55 39.23 -25.57
C PHE A 534 -20.71 40.24 -25.68
N GLU A 535 -20.48 41.34 -26.39
CA GLU A 535 -21.51 42.36 -26.62
C GLU A 535 -22.44 41.95 -27.76
N ALA A 536 -23.75 41.89 -27.51
CA ALA A 536 -24.76 41.56 -28.53
C ALA A 536 -24.63 42.41 -29.82
N GLY A 537 -24.29 43.70 -29.67
CA GLY A 537 -24.11 44.61 -30.81
C GLY A 537 -22.92 44.26 -31.70
N ASP A 538 -21.84 43.70 -31.13
CA ASP A 538 -20.68 43.24 -31.91
C ASP A 538 -21.06 42.04 -32.78
N LEU A 539 -21.90 41.16 -32.23
CA LEU A 539 -22.36 39.96 -32.93
C LEU A 539 -23.32 40.31 -34.07
N ASP A 540 -24.17 41.32 -33.93
CA ASP A 540 -25.10 41.78 -34.97
C ASP A 540 -24.39 42.29 -36.24
N GLU A 541 -23.10 42.61 -36.16
CA GLU A 541 -22.30 43.00 -37.33
C GLU A 541 -21.78 41.80 -38.14
N LEU A 542 -21.95 40.57 -37.67
CA LEU A 542 -21.32 39.37 -38.23
C LEU A 542 -22.39 38.40 -38.78
N HIS A 543 -22.53 38.32 -40.11
CA HIS A 543 -23.56 37.50 -40.76
C HIS A 543 -23.09 36.76 -42.03
N THR A 544 -21.94 37.16 -42.58
CA THR A 544 -21.43 36.61 -43.83
C THR A 544 -19.92 36.49 -43.77
N TRP A 545 -19.35 35.60 -44.59
CA TRP A 545 -17.90 35.36 -44.58
C TRP A 545 -17.08 36.63 -44.83
N LYS A 546 -17.62 37.63 -45.54
CA LYS A 546 -16.96 38.93 -45.78
C LYS A 546 -16.79 39.75 -44.51
N ASP A 547 -17.63 39.51 -43.51
CA ASP A 547 -17.57 40.20 -42.23
C ASP A 547 -16.33 39.77 -41.41
N SER A 548 -15.64 38.70 -41.81
CA SER A 548 -14.33 38.31 -41.24
C SER A 548 -13.26 39.39 -41.40
N GLU A 549 -13.39 40.29 -42.38
CA GLU A 549 -12.48 41.42 -42.58
C GLU A 549 -12.71 42.57 -41.59
N LYS A 550 -13.80 42.54 -40.80
CA LYS A 550 -14.14 43.62 -39.88
C LYS A 550 -13.28 43.57 -38.60
N PRO A 551 -12.90 44.72 -38.02
CA PRO A 551 -12.22 44.76 -36.73
C PRO A 551 -13.00 44.08 -35.60
N VAL A 552 -14.33 44.11 -35.65
CA VAL A 552 -15.21 43.47 -34.67
C VAL A 552 -15.11 41.95 -34.70
N TYR A 553 -14.88 41.35 -35.87
CA TYR A 553 -14.64 39.90 -35.97
C TYR A 553 -13.36 39.50 -35.24
N VAL A 554 -12.26 40.24 -35.48
CA VAL A 554 -10.98 40.02 -34.80
C VAL A 554 -11.10 40.19 -33.29
N LYS A 555 -11.91 41.15 -32.81
CA LYS A 555 -12.21 41.32 -31.38
C LYS A 555 -12.89 40.06 -30.82
N VAL A 556 -13.98 39.61 -31.43
CA VAL A 556 -14.78 38.47 -30.96
C VAL A 556 -13.98 37.17 -30.98
N VAL A 557 -13.23 36.88 -32.06
CA VAL A 557 -12.40 35.66 -32.16
C VAL A 557 -11.31 35.65 -31.09
N LYS A 558 -10.63 36.78 -30.84
CA LYS A 558 -9.64 36.87 -29.76
C LYS A 558 -10.23 36.69 -28.36
N GLN A 559 -11.47 37.13 -28.14
CA GLN A 559 -12.17 36.85 -26.88
C GLN A 559 -12.47 35.35 -26.73
N LEU A 560 -12.89 34.67 -27.82
CA LEU A 560 -13.07 33.21 -27.80
C LEU A 560 -11.75 32.46 -27.55
N GLN A 561 -10.66 32.92 -28.15
CA GLN A 561 -9.31 32.38 -27.89
C GLN A 561 -8.92 32.55 -26.42
N ASP A 562 -9.13 33.72 -25.83
CA ASP A 562 -8.86 33.96 -24.41
C ASP A 562 -9.72 33.05 -23.51
N VAL A 563 -11.01 32.89 -23.82
CA VAL A 563 -11.90 31.93 -23.13
C VAL A 563 -11.34 30.51 -23.20
N ARG A 564 -10.86 30.06 -24.36
CA ARG A 564 -10.25 28.74 -24.49
C ARG A 564 -8.93 28.63 -23.72
N GLU A 565 -8.02 29.57 -23.90
CA GLU A 565 -6.66 29.54 -23.33
C GLU A 565 -6.64 29.56 -21.81
N ARG A 566 -7.56 30.30 -21.17
CA ARG A 566 -7.67 30.36 -19.71
C ARG A 566 -8.41 29.16 -19.09
N ASN A 567 -8.97 28.26 -19.89
CA ASN A 567 -9.73 27.10 -19.44
C ASN A 567 -9.13 25.78 -19.94
N GLU A 568 -8.30 25.14 -19.10
CA GLU A 568 -7.57 23.91 -19.46
C GLU A 568 -8.49 22.79 -19.99
N GLY A 569 -8.17 22.24 -21.17
CA GLY A 569 -8.91 21.12 -21.76
C GLY A 569 -10.16 21.50 -22.55
N VAL A 570 -10.50 22.80 -22.64
CA VAL A 570 -11.39 23.30 -23.69
C VAL A 570 -10.66 23.19 -25.03
N VAL A 571 -11.29 22.51 -25.99
CA VAL A 571 -10.75 22.33 -27.35
C VAL A 571 -11.32 23.38 -28.29
N TYR A 572 -12.65 23.54 -28.31
CA TYR A 572 -13.32 24.57 -29.12
C TYR A 572 -14.10 25.56 -28.27
N ALA A 573 -14.13 26.81 -28.74
CA ALA A 573 -14.98 27.87 -28.23
C ALA A 573 -15.56 28.65 -29.42
N TYR A 574 -16.88 28.70 -29.51
CA TYR A 574 -17.57 29.22 -30.69
C TYR A 574 -18.87 29.93 -30.32
N ILE A 575 -19.35 30.80 -31.20
CA ILE A 575 -20.63 31.48 -31.05
C ILE A 575 -21.53 31.08 -32.22
N MET A 576 -22.72 30.60 -31.88
CA MET A 576 -23.77 30.28 -32.84
C MET A 576 -25.03 31.09 -32.58
N ARG A 577 -25.78 31.38 -33.63
CA ARG A 577 -27.13 31.94 -33.53
C ARG A 577 -28.16 31.06 -34.25
N PRO A 578 -29.40 31.01 -33.74
CA PRO A 578 -30.45 30.24 -34.38
C PRO A 578 -30.84 30.90 -35.72
N THR A 579 -31.20 30.08 -36.71
CA THR A 579 -31.77 30.58 -37.97
C THR A 579 -33.29 30.43 -37.97
N ASN A 580 -33.94 30.89 -39.06
CA ASN A 580 -35.37 30.65 -39.27
C ASN A 580 -35.70 29.16 -39.49
N ASP A 581 -34.70 28.36 -39.88
CA ASP A 581 -34.82 26.92 -40.00
C ASP A 581 -34.39 26.26 -38.67
N PRO A 582 -35.28 25.53 -37.97
CA PRO A 582 -34.98 24.95 -36.67
C PRO A 582 -33.90 23.84 -36.71
N TYR A 583 -33.49 23.39 -37.90
CA TYR A 583 -32.42 22.40 -38.09
C TYR A 583 -31.05 23.02 -38.37
N PHE A 584 -31.00 24.32 -38.65
CA PHE A 584 -29.76 25.01 -38.98
C PHE A 584 -29.46 26.13 -38.00
N ASN A 585 -28.21 26.16 -37.60
CA ASN A 585 -27.62 27.24 -36.81
C ASN A 585 -26.57 27.95 -37.65
N GLU A 586 -26.35 29.21 -37.38
CA GLU A 586 -25.36 30.02 -38.08
C GLU A 586 -24.18 30.27 -37.15
N PHE A 587 -22.96 29.96 -37.60
CA PHE A 587 -21.74 30.37 -36.91
C PHE A 587 -21.56 31.88 -37.03
N VAL A 588 -21.34 32.53 -35.90
CA VAL A 588 -21.02 33.96 -35.80
C VAL A 588 -19.51 34.15 -35.75
N ALA A 589 -18.84 33.37 -34.92
CA ALA A 589 -17.40 33.35 -34.77
C ALA A 589 -16.94 32.03 -34.13
N ASP A 590 -15.70 31.67 -34.36
CA ASP A 590 -15.04 30.47 -33.85
C ASP A 590 -13.58 30.83 -33.47
N ALA A 591 -13.07 30.26 -32.38
CA ALA A 591 -11.73 30.57 -31.85
C ALA A 591 -10.59 30.25 -32.84
N ASP A 592 -10.79 29.31 -33.76
CA ASP A 592 -9.80 28.85 -34.73
C ASP A 592 -9.90 29.57 -36.07
N SER A 593 -10.98 30.32 -36.30
CA SER A 593 -11.26 30.98 -37.57
C SER A 593 -10.66 32.39 -37.71
N LEU A 594 -9.62 32.76 -36.96
CA LEU A 594 -9.01 34.09 -37.10
C LEU A 594 -8.49 34.35 -38.53
N ASP A 595 -7.93 33.30 -39.17
CA ASP A 595 -7.73 33.24 -40.61
C ASP A 595 -8.66 32.17 -41.20
N ILE A 596 -9.77 32.60 -41.78
CA ILE A 596 -10.79 31.72 -42.39
C ILE A 596 -10.31 30.96 -43.64
N TYR A 597 -9.07 31.18 -44.07
CA TYR A 597 -8.41 30.45 -45.16
C TYR A 597 -7.28 29.55 -44.67
N SER A 598 -7.06 29.49 -43.36
CA SER A 598 -6.03 28.66 -42.76
C SER A 598 -6.22 27.19 -43.16
N GLN A 599 -5.09 26.52 -43.38
CA GLN A 599 -5.03 25.09 -43.65
C GLN A 599 -4.17 24.38 -42.60
N GLU A 600 -3.89 25.07 -41.50
CA GLU A 600 -3.07 24.57 -40.40
C GLU A 600 -3.90 23.63 -39.52
N ASP A 601 -3.20 22.73 -38.85
CA ASP A 601 -3.70 21.88 -37.76
C ASP A 601 -3.51 22.68 -36.47
N ILE A 602 -4.55 23.42 -36.08
CA ILE A 602 -4.56 24.42 -35.02
C ILE A 602 -4.71 23.73 -33.66
N ASP A 603 -5.45 22.62 -33.58
CA ASP A 603 -5.64 21.84 -32.34
C ASP A 603 -4.56 20.77 -32.09
N GLY A 604 -3.74 20.46 -33.09
CA GLY A 604 -2.57 19.58 -33.00
C GLY A 604 -2.90 18.09 -32.98
N ASP A 605 -4.09 17.68 -33.43
CA ASP A 605 -4.54 16.29 -33.46
C ASP A 605 -3.97 15.49 -34.65
N GLY A 606 -3.27 16.15 -35.58
CA GLY A 606 -2.69 15.57 -36.80
C GLY A 606 -3.63 15.57 -38.01
N ILE A 607 -4.79 16.21 -37.91
CA ILE A 607 -5.81 16.42 -38.93
C ILE A 607 -5.87 17.93 -39.23
N ARG A 608 -6.21 18.29 -40.47
CA ARG A 608 -6.36 19.71 -40.84
C ARG A 608 -7.70 20.22 -40.33
N ASP A 609 -7.70 21.38 -39.69
CA ASP A 609 -8.93 22.04 -39.23
C ASP A 609 -9.67 22.72 -40.39
N ASP A 610 -10.99 22.51 -40.42
CA ASP A 610 -11.90 23.22 -41.30
C ASP A 610 -12.36 24.51 -40.60
N THR A 611 -11.79 25.66 -40.96
CA THR A 611 -12.17 26.96 -40.39
C THR A 611 -13.59 27.36 -40.84
N VAL A 612 -14.42 27.80 -39.90
CA VAL A 612 -15.80 28.26 -40.14
C VAL A 612 -15.89 29.80 -40.11
N ALA A 613 -16.28 30.40 -41.24
CA ALA A 613 -16.47 31.84 -41.34
C ALA A 613 -17.84 32.28 -40.77
N PRO A 614 -18.05 33.58 -40.45
CA PRO A 614 -19.37 34.09 -40.09
C PRO A 614 -20.39 33.77 -41.19
N GLY A 615 -21.61 33.41 -40.81
CA GLY A 615 -22.65 33.02 -41.75
C GLY A 615 -22.59 31.55 -42.20
N HIS A 616 -21.60 30.78 -41.75
CA HIS A 616 -21.53 29.35 -42.07
C HIS A 616 -22.69 28.60 -41.41
N MET A 617 -23.45 27.84 -42.20
CA MET A 617 -24.64 27.12 -41.76
C MET A 617 -24.27 25.74 -41.23
N PHE A 618 -24.48 25.52 -39.94
CA PHE A 618 -24.28 24.25 -39.27
C PHE A 618 -25.60 23.49 -39.15
N PHE A 619 -25.61 22.24 -39.64
CA PHE A 619 -26.77 21.37 -39.54
C PHE A 619 -26.76 20.61 -38.20
N ASP A 620 -27.75 20.87 -37.35
CA ASP A 620 -27.92 20.18 -36.06
C ASP A 620 -28.48 18.77 -36.30
N TYR A 621 -27.58 17.81 -36.53
CA TYR A 621 -27.92 16.41 -36.81
C TYR A 621 -28.61 15.71 -35.63
N MET A 622 -28.44 16.23 -34.40
CA MET A 622 -29.04 15.69 -33.18
C MET A 622 -30.55 15.93 -33.12
N TYR A 623 -31.02 17.05 -33.69
CA TYR A 623 -32.44 17.39 -33.78
C TYR A 623 -33.28 16.31 -34.49
N LYS A 624 -32.77 15.73 -35.60
CA LYS A 624 -33.53 14.78 -36.44
C LYS A 624 -33.78 13.43 -35.77
N LYS A 625 -32.92 13.00 -34.83
CA LYS A 625 -32.92 11.62 -34.32
C LYS A 625 -33.83 11.41 -33.10
N LYS A 626 -34.08 12.44 -32.28
CA LYS A 626 -34.78 12.29 -30.99
C LYS A 626 -36.06 13.13 -30.83
N GLY A 627 -36.36 14.08 -31.72
CA GLY A 627 -37.53 14.96 -31.56
C GLY A 627 -37.49 15.82 -30.29
N GLU A 628 -36.28 16.03 -29.73
CA GLU A 628 -36.01 16.92 -28.60
C GLU A 628 -35.75 18.35 -29.11
N GLU A 629 -35.89 19.35 -28.24
CA GLU A 629 -35.56 20.75 -28.55
C GLU A 629 -34.04 20.90 -28.81
N SER A 630 -33.64 21.56 -29.91
CA SER A 630 -32.22 21.76 -30.28
C SER A 630 -31.39 22.20 -29.08
N ALA A 631 -30.18 21.65 -28.93
CA ALA A 631 -29.26 22.01 -27.86
C ALA A 631 -29.00 23.52 -27.84
N LEU A 632 -28.87 24.14 -29.02
CA LEU A 632 -28.74 25.59 -29.15
C LEU A 632 -30.00 26.32 -28.67
N LYS A 633 -31.19 25.83 -29.01
CA LYS A 633 -32.44 26.46 -28.57
C LYS A 633 -32.65 26.39 -27.06
N GLN A 634 -32.20 25.31 -26.41
CA GLN A 634 -32.11 25.26 -24.94
C GLN A 634 -31.07 26.25 -24.42
N ALA A 635 -29.90 26.33 -25.05
CA ALA A 635 -28.83 27.24 -24.69
C ALA A 635 -29.21 28.73 -24.82
N MET A 636 -30.10 29.07 -25.76
CA MET A 636 -30.68 30.42 -25.90
C MET A 636 -31.58 30.81 -24.71
N SER A 637 -32.06 29.85 -23.92
CA SER A 637 -32.94 30.11 -22.78
C SER A 637 -32.22 30.12 -21.44
N LYS A 638 -31.19 29.28 -21.29
CA LYS A 638 -30.42 29.12 -20.06
C LYS A 638 -29.10 28.39 -20.34
N PRO A 639 -28.10 28.51 -19.45
CA PRO A 639 -26.93 27.65 -19.49
C PRO A 639 -27.31 26.17 -19.43
N SER A 640 -26.66 25.36 -20.26
CA SER A 640 -26.88 23.92 -20.32
C SER A 640 -25.63 23.19 -20.82
N ALA A 641 -25.60 21.87 -20.64
CA ALA A 641 -24.58 21.00 -21.22
C ALA A 641 -25.19 19.68 -21.66
N ASP A 642 -24.58 19.07 -22.66
CA ASP A 642 -25.08 17.84 -23.29
C ASP A 642 -25.31 16.71 -22.32
N LYS A 643 -26.36 15.92 -22.58
CA LYS A 643 -26.74 14.82 -21.69
C LYS A 643 -25.69 13.71 -21.67
N GLU A 644 -25.12 13.43 -22.82
CA GLU A 644 -24.15 12.37 -23.09
C GLU A 644 -23.17 12.89 -24.15
N PRO A 645 -21.96 12.32 -24.24
CA PRO A 645 -21.04 12.65 -25.32
C PRO A 645 -21.68 12.41 -26.68
N PHE A 646 -21.41 13.29 -27.65
CA PHE A 646 -21.87 13.16 -29.02
C PHE A 646 -20.69 13.21 -30.00
N ASN A 647 -20.91 12.67 -31.20
CA ASN A 647 -19.92 12.67 -32.26
C ASN A 647 -20.36 13.63 -33.35
N ASP A 648 -19.42 14.41 -33.87
CA ASP A 648 -19.59 15.27 -35.03
C ASP A 648 -18.40 15.11 -36.01
N PRO A 649 -18.30 15.91 -37.08
CA PRO A 649 -17.17 15.84 -38.01
C PRO A 649 -15.81 16.10 -37.36
N TRP A 650 -15.75 16.90 -36.30
CA TRP A 650 -14.53 17.36 -35.65
C TRP A 650 -14.08 16.43 -34.51
N GLY A 651 -14.98 15.64 -33.90
CA GLY A 651 -14.57 14.66 -32.91
C GLY A 651 -15.70 14.09 -32.05
N THR A 652 -15.37 13.78 -30.78
CA THR A 652 -16.33 13.31 -29.78
C THR A 652 -16.30 14.22 -28.57
N TRP A 653 -17.40 14.93 -28.35
CA TRP A 653 -17.41 16.10 -27.47
C TRP A 653 -18.45 15.99 -26.37
N ILE A 654 -18.23 16.77 -25.32
CA ILE A 654 -19.26 17.18 -24.39
C ILE A 654 -19.31 18.72 -24.40
N SER A 655 -20.39 19.27 -24.92
CA SER A 655 -20.52 20.72 -25.09
C SER A 655 -21.28 21.36 -23.93
N GLY A 656 -20.80 22.52 -23.52
CA GLY A 656 -21.50 23.45 -22.64
C GLY A 656 -21.90 24.68 -23.43
N SER A 657 -23.07 25.23 -23.15
CA SER A 657 -23.55 26.40 -23.87
C SER A 657 -24.33 27.34 -22.98
N ALA A 658 -24.26 28.63 -23.26
CA ALA A 658 -24.97 29.68 -22.52
C ALA A 658 -25.45 30.81 -23.44
N PRO A 659 -26.53 31.52 -23.07
CA PRO A 659 -27.08 32.57 -23.89
C PRO A 659 -26.26 33.86 -23.76
N ILE A 660 -26.01 34.51 -24.89
CA ILE A 660 -25.52 35.88 -24.96
C ILE A 660 -26.74 36.78 -25.13
N VAL A 661 -26.97 37.67 -24.16
CA VAL A 661 -28.18 38.50 -24.08
C VAL A 661 -27.89 39.95 -24.46
N ASP A 662 -28.87 40.59 -25.09
CA ASP A 662 -28.85 42.03 -25.34
C ASP A 662 -29.14 42.83 -24.06
N LYS A 663 -29.11 44.17 -24.17
CA LYS A 663 -29.39 45.09 -23.05
C LYS A 663 -30.83 44.96 -22.49
N ASN A 664 -31.74 44.32 -23.22
CA ASN A 664 -33.11 44.07 -22.82
C ASN A 664 -33.29 42.68 -22.20
N GLY A 665 -32.22 41.89 -22.08
CA GLY A 665 -32.25 40.52 -21.58
C GLY A 665 -32.73 39.48 -22.61
N VAL A 666 -32.78 39.83 -23.90
CA VAL A 666 -33.16 38.92 -24.99
C VAL A 666 -31.93 38.21 -25.50
N ALA A 667 -31.95 36.87 -25.55
CA ALA A 667 -30.85 36.09 -26.11
C ALA A 667 -30.74 36.28 -27.63
N VAL A 668 -29.56 36.68 -28.11
CA VAL A 668 -29.28 36.93 -29.54
C VAL A 668 -28.36 35.89 -30.17
N ALA A 669 -27.52 35.25 -29.36
CA ALA A 669 -26.64 34.15 -29.75
C ALA A 669 -26.36 33.26 -28.54
N SER A 670 -25.66 32.17 -28.74
CA SER A 670 -25.15 31.31 -27.67
C SER A 670 -23.67 31.07 -27.84
N LEU A 671 -22.94 31.19 -26.74
CA LEU A 671 -21.56 30.72 -26.61
C LEU A 671 -21.58 29.21 -26.36
N GLY A 672 -20.88 28.45 -27.20
CA GLY A 672 -20.60 27.03 -27.04
C GLY A 672 -19.13 26.78 -26.71
N VAL A 673 -18.87 25.78 -25.87
CA VAL A 673 -17.53 25.39 -25.40
C VAL A 673 -17.45 23.87 -25.32
N ASP A 674 -16.43 23.28 -25.94
CA ASP A 674 -16.30 21.83 -26.07
C ASP A 674 -15.08 21.28 -25.33
N ILE A 675 -15.28 20.14 -24.67
CA ILE A 675 -14.21 19.32 -24.10
C ILE A 675 -14.25 17.94 -24.73
N ASP A 676 -13.08 17.37 -25.00
CA ASP A 676 -12.91 16.01 -25.52
C ASP A 676 -13.52 14.98 -24.53
N ALA A 677 -14.41 14.11 -25.03
CA ALA A 677 -15.10 13.12 -24.20
C ALA A 677 -14.18 12.08 -23.55
N SER A 678 -12.97 11.87 -24.09
CA SER A 678 -11.93 11.01 -23.50
C SER A 678 -11.50 11.49 -22.12
N GLU A 679 -11.71 12.76 -21.79
CA GLU A 679 -11.47 13.33 -20.46
C GLU A 679 -12.29 12.59 -19.38
N ILE A 680 -13.54 12.23 -19.67
CA ILE A 680 -14.40 11.47 -18.75
C ILE A 680 -13.77 10.10 -18.46
N MET A 681 -13.22 9.45 -19.48
CA MET A 681 -12.54 8.16 -19.34
C MET A 681 -11.21 8.30 -18.60
N ARG A 682 -10.45 9.37 -18.86
CA ARG A 682 -9.19 9.67 -18.16
C ARG A 682 -9.43 9.84 -16.67
N LEU A 683 -10.36 10.71 -16.28
CA LEU A 683 -10.76 10.96 -14.88
C LEU A 683 -11.26 9.68 -14.19
N THR A 684 -12.04 8.86 -14.91
CA THR A 684 -12.54 7.58 -14.39
C THR A 684 -11.41 6.57 -14.20
N ARG A 685 -10.48 6.48 -15.15
CA ARG A 685 -9.32 5.57 -15.05
C ARG A 685 -8.37 5.99 -13.93
N GLU A 686 -8.12 7.29 -13.75
CA GLU A 686 -7.30 7.80 -12.66
C GLU A 686 -7.89 7.47 -11.29
N SER A 687 -9.22 7.61 -11.15
CA SER A 687 -9.95 7.23 -9.93
C SER A 687 -9.78 5.74 -9.60
N PHE A 688 -9.65 4.87 -10.61
CA PHE A 688 -9.54 3.41 -10.45
C PHE A 688 -8.11 2.86 -10.61
N ARG A 689 -7.10 3.69 -10.89
CA ARG A 689 -5.72 3.24 -11.14
C ARG A 689 -5.18 2.43 -9.96
N PHE A 690 -5.50 2.84 -8.74
CA PHE A 690 -5.08 2.15 -7.52
C PHE A 690 -5.78 0.80 -7.32
N VAL A 691 -7.06 0.71 -7.71
CA VAL A 691 -7.83 -0.54 -7.68
C VAL A 691 -7.22 -1.54 -8.66
N LEU A 692 -6.93 -1.10 -9.89
CA LEU A 692 -6.27 -1.93 -10.90
C LEU A 692 -4.86 -2.36 -10.48
N PHE A 693 -4.09 -1.45 -9.89
CA PHE A 693 -2.76 -1.76 -9.35
C PHE A 693 -2.81 -2.76 -8.20
N PHE A 694 -3.76 -2.60 -7.27
CA PHE A 694 -3.99 -3.55 -6.18
C PHE A 694 -4.37 -4.94 -6.72
N PHE A 695 -5.33 -5.04 -7.65
CA PHE A 695 -5.68 -6.31 -8.27
C PHE A 695 -4.51 -6.92 -9.04
N GLY A 696 -3.71 -6.11 -9.74
CA GLY A 696 -2.50 -6.55 -10.42
C GLY A 696 -1.47 -7.14 -9.45
N LEU A 697 -1.14 -6.42 -8.36
CA LEU A 697 -0.26 -6.91 -7.31
C LEU A 697 -0.82 -8.14 -6.60
N PHE A 698 -2.13 -8.18 -6.36
CA PHE A 698 -2.80 -9.33 -5.76
C PHE A 698 -2.69 -10.56 -6.67
N ILE A 699 -2.97 -10.42 -7.97
CA ILE A 699 -2.80 -11.49 -8.95
C ILE A 699 -1.34 -11.94 -9.00
N ILE A 700 -0.38 -11.01 -9.05
CA ILE A 700 1.05 -11.35 -9.03
C ILE A 700 1.42 -12.07 -7.74
N PHE A 701 0.94 -11.62 -6.58
CA PHE A 701 1.17 -12.28 -5.30
C PHE A 701 0.60 -13.70 -5.29
N VAL A 702 -0.62 -13.90 -5.81
CA VAL A 702 -1.22 -15.22 -5.98
C VAL A 702 -0.39 -16.07 -6.95
N LEU A 703 0.02 -15.55 -8.11
CA LEU A 703 0.81 -16.25 -9.12
C LEU A 703 2.22 -16.60 -8.63
N VAL A 704 2.89 -15.70 -7.92
CA VAL A 704 4.19 -15.94 -7.29
C VAL A 704 4.05 -16.96 -6.17
N GLY A 705 3.00 -16.86 -5.35
CA GLY A 705 2.65 -17.89 -4.37
C GLY A 705 2.47 -19.27 -5.01
N LEU A 706 1.74 -19.34 -6.13
CA LEU A 706 1.55 -20.58 -6.89
C LEU A 706 2.85 -21.09 -7.53
N ALA A 707 3.69 -20.19 -8.06
CA ALA A 707 4.93 -20.54 -8.77
C ALA A 707 6.07 -20.98 -7.84
N VAL A 708 6.20 -20.36 -6.66
CA VAL A 708 7.26 -20.65 -5.69
C VAL A 708 7.00 -21.96 -4.95
N TYR A 709 5.74 -22.37 -4.76
CA TYR A 709 5.41 -23.37 -3.76
C TYR A 709 5.16 -24.79 -4.24
N SER A 710 5.10 -25.05 -5.56
CA SER A 710 4.86 -26.42 -6.02
C SER A 710 5.34 -26.72 -7.43
N LYS A 711 6.52 -27.33 -7.55
CA LYS A 711 7.00 -27.98 -8.79
C LYS A 711 5.99 -29.00 -9.36
N LYS A 712 5.18 -29.60 -8.49
CA LYS A 712 4.19 -30.64 -8.84
C LYS A 712 2.82 -30.09 -9.23
N LEU A 713 2.31 -29.03 -8.57
CA LEU A 713 1.10 -28.36 -9.03
C LEU A 713 1.32 -27.72 -10.40
N ARG A 714 2.55 -27.27 -10.72
CA ARG A 714 2.91 -26.82 -12.07
C ARG A 714 2.73 -27.93 -13.12
N SER A 715 3.10 -29.18 -12.80
CA SER A 715 2.85 -30.32 -13.69
C SER A 715 1.39 -30.73 -13.71
N ASP A 716 0.70 -30.72 -12.57
CA ASP A 716 -0.70 -31.10 -12.46
C ASP A 716 -1.62 -30.07 -13.13
N LEU A 717 -1.29 -28.77 -13.07
CA LEU A 717 -1.98 -27.71 -13.81
C LEU A 717 -1.68 -27.80 -15.31
N LEU A 718 -0.46 -28.17 -15.71
CA LEU A 718 -0.12 -28.47 -17.11
C LEU A 718 -0.89 -29.71 -17.62
N ILE A 719 -1.07 -30.73 -16.77
CA ILE A 719 -1.88 -31.92 -17.07
C ILE A 719 -3.37 -31.57 -17.10
N LEU A 720 -3.85 -30.71 -16.19
CA LEU A 720 -5.23 -30.24 -16.12
C LEU A 720 -5.56 -29.33 -17.30
N ILE A 721 -4.68 -28.39 -17.67
CA ILE A 721 -4.78 -27.56 -18.88
C ILE A 721 -4.73 -28.46 -20.13
N ASN A 722 -3.93 -29.52 -20.13
CA ASN A 722 -3.91 -30.51 -21.22
C ASN A 722 -5.05 -31.55 -21.16
N ALA A 723 -5.88 -31.54 -20.12
CA ALA A 723 -7.01 -32.45 -20.01
C ALA A 723 -8.11 -32.00 -20.97
N LYS A 724 -8.58 -32.91 -21.83
CA LYS A 724 -9.57 -32.61 -22.88
C LYS A 724 -10.79 -31.85 -22.34
N ALA A 725 -11.28 -32.17 -21.13
CA ALA A 725 -12.42 -31.47 -20.54
C ALA A 725 -12.15 -29.99 -20.26
N VAL A 726 -10.96 -29.65 -19.76
CA VAL A 726 -10.57 -28.27 -19.42
C VAL A 726 -10.18 -27.49 -20.68
N LEU A 727 -9.55 -28.13 -21.66
CA LEU A 727 -9.36 -27.55 -23.00
C LEU A 727 -10.69 -27.29 -23.71
N ILE A 728 -11.68 -28.15 -23.54
CA ILE A 728 -13.05 -27.94 -24.04
C ILE A 728 -13.71 -26.80 -23.28
N THR A 729 -13.61 -26.73 -21.95
CA THR A 729 -14.19 -25.63 -21.17
C THR A 729 -13.50 -24.30 -21.47
N LEU A 730 -12.17 -24.25 -21.52
CA LEU A 730 -11.40 -23.09 -21.96
C LEU A 730 -11.69 -22.75 -23.42
N GLY A 731 -11.87 -23.73 -24.30
CA GLY A 731 -12.27 -23.55 -25.69
C GLY A 731 -13.68 -22.96 -25.82
N VAL A 732 -14.64 -23.42 -25.01
CA VAL A 732 -16.00 -22.88 -24.92
C VAL A 732 -15.98 -21.48 -24.32
N CYS A 733 -15.25 -21.24 -23.23
CA CYS A 733 -15.07 -19.91 -22.65
C CYS A 733 -14.36 -18.97 -23.63
N SER A 734 -13.36 -19.45 -24.38
CA SER A 734 -12.67 -18.68 -25.42
C SER A 734 -13.57 -18.43 -26.62
N LEU A 735 -14.44 -19.36 -27.01
CA LEU A 735 -15.45 -19.17 -28.05
C LEU A 735 -16.55 -18.20 -27.62
N ILE A 736 -16.97 -18.23 -26.35
CA ILE A 736 -17.89 -17.24 -25.77
C ILE A 736 -17.20 -15.88 -25.72
N ALA A 737 -15.97 -15.79 -25.22
CA ALA A 737 -15.21 -14.56 -25.17
C ALA A 737 -14.93 -14.01 -26.58
N LEU A 738 -14.55 -14.86 -27.55
CA LEU A 738 -14.40 -14.52 -28.95
C LEU A 738 -15.74 -14.11 -29.57
N GLY A 739 -16.86 -14.75 -29.22
CA GLY A 739 -18.20 -14.39 -29.67
C GLY A 739 -18.68 -13.06 -29.11
N VAL A 740 -18.39 -12.77 -27.83
CA VAL A 740 -18.63 -11.47 -27.20
C VAL A 740 -17.72 -10.41 -27.81
N THR A 741 -16.44 -10.72 -28.01
CA THR A 741 -15.46 -9.78 -28.60
C THR A 741 -15.76 -9.54 -30.08
N TYR A 742 -16.18 -10.56 -30.83
CA TYR A 742 -16.63 -10.45 -32.22
C TYR A 742 -17.99 -9.76 -32.30
N GLY A 743 -18.89 -9.99 -31.34
CA GLY A 743 -20.16 -9.28 -31.21
C GLY A 743 -19.94 -7.80 -30.91
N MET A 744 -19.04 -7.48 -29.98
CA MET A 744 -18.57 -6.13 -29.70
C MET A 744 -17.87 -5.53 -30.92
N TYR A 745 -16.95 -6.25 -31.56
CA TYR A 745 -16.28 -5.82 -32.78
C TYR A 745 -17.28 -5.56 -33.91
N ARG A 746 -18.30 -6.41 -34.11
CA ARG A 746 -19.37 -6.23 -35.11
C ARG A 746 -20.33 -5.12 -34.74
N TYR A 747 -20.58 -4.90 -33.46
CA TYR A 747 -21.34 -3.78 -32.94
C TYR A 747 -20.57 -2.47 -33.19
N THR A 748 -19.28 -2.43 -32.84
CA THR A 748 -18.36 -1.33 -33.14
C THR A 748 -18.16 -1.16 -34.64
N LEU A 749 -18.10 -2.22 -35.46
CA LEU A 749 -18.05 -2.14 -36.92
C LEU A 749 -19.39 -1.72 -37.53
N GLY A 750 -20.50 -2.02 -36.85
CA GLY A 750 -21.84 -1.58 -37.21
C GLY A 750 -21.99 -0.09 -36.94
N ILE A 751 -21.53 0.36 -35.77
CA ILE A 751 -21.38 1.78 -35.42
C ILE A 751 -20.45 2.45 -36.43
N MET A 752 -19.25 1.92 -36.68
CA MET A 752 -18.30 2.47 -37.66
C MET A 752 -18.81 2.38 -39.10
N LYS A 753 -19.66 1.41 -39.48
CA LYS A 753 -20.28 1.35 -40.83
C LYS A 753 -21.42 2.34 -40.96
N ASP A 754 -22.20 2.54 -39.91
CA ASP A 754 -23.20 3.61 -39.86
C ASP A 754 -22.50 4.98 -39.82
N GLU A 755 -21.35 5.10 -39.16
CA GLU A 755 -20.53 6.32 -39.03
C GLU A 755 -19.74 6.62 -40.31
N ILE A 756 -19.17 5.62 -40.99
CA ILE A 756 -18.55 5.76 -42.32
C ILE A 756 -19.63 5.95 -43.40
N GLY A 757 -20.78 5.29 -43.27
CA GLY A 757 -21.94 5.48 -44.14
C GLY A 757 -22.55 6.87 -43.99
N GLN A 758 -22.62 7.40 -42.76
CA GLN A 758 -23.05 8.76 -42.47
C GLN A 758 -21.99 9.79 -42.83
N ARG A 759 -20.68 9.51 -42.68
CA ARG A 759 -19.59 10.36 -43.18
C ARG A 759 -19.55 10.39 -44.71
N LEU A 760 -19.75 9.27 -45.40
CA LEU A 760 -19.85 9.24 -46.87
C LEU A 760 -21.12 9.96 -47.36
N MET A 761 -22.23 9.83 -46.64
CA MET A 761 -23.48 10.56 -46.95
C MET A 761 -23.37 12.05 -46.59
N SER A 762 -22.64 12.43 -45.54
CA SER A 762 -22.40 13.83 -45.19
C SER A 762 -21.44 14.46 -46.20
N ILE A 763 -20.32 13.82 -46.53
CA ILE A 763 -19.39 14.24 -47.60
C ILE A 763 -20.11 14.35 -48.95
N ALA A 764 -20.97 13.38 -49.30
CA ALA A 764 -21.77 13.45 -50.52
C ALA A 764 -22.86 14.55 -50.45
N ALA A 765 -23.39 14.87 -49.28
CA ALA A 765 -24.40 15.91 -49.08
C ALA A 765 -23.80 17.33 -49.00
N THR A 766 -22.56 17.51 -48.53
CA THR A 766 -21.83 18.78 -48.59
C THR A 766 -21.18 19.04 -49.94
N ALA A 767 -20.82 18.00 -50.72
CA ALA A 767 -20.27 18.19 -52.08
C ALA A 767 -21.35 18.32 -53.17
N ALA A 768 -22.58 17.80 -52.95
CA ALA A 768 -23.67 17.86 -53.92
C ALA A 768 -24.15 19.29 -54.33
N PRO A 769 -24.07 20.33 -53.49
CA PRO A 769 -24.46 21.69 -53.87
C PRO A 769 -23.43 22.42 -54.74
N GLU A 770 -22.20 21.91 -54.86
CA GLU A 770 -21.11 22.55 -55.62
C GLU A 770 -20.90 21.97 -57.02
N ILE A 771 -21.64 20.93 -57.40
CA ILE A 771 -21.55 20.30 -58.73
C ILE A 771 -22.67 20.84 -59.62
N ASP A 772 -22.31 21.61 -60.66
CA ASP A 772 -23.25 22.04 -61.69
C ASP A 772 -23.73 20.80 -62.48
N ALA A 773 -25.05 20.67 -62.66
CA ALA A 773 -25.64 19.57 -63.42
C ALA A 773 -25.13 19.53 -64.88
N GLY A 774 -24.66 20.66 -65.43
CA GLY A 774 -24.04 20.74 -66.75
C GLY A 774 -22.67 20.05 -66.85
N ASP A 775 -21.91 19.97 -65.76
CA ASP A 775 -20.57 19.36 -65.75
C ASP A 775 -20.64 17.82 -65.76
N LEU A 776 -21.75 17.26 -65.29
CA LEU A 776 -22.02 15.82 -65.27
C LEU A 776 -22.44 15.25 -66.63
N GLU A 777 -22.95 16.08 -67.57
CA GLU A 777 -23.36 15.60 -68.90
C GLU A 777 -22.18 15.24 -69.83
N VAL A 778 -20.98 15.74 -69.51
CA VAL A 778 -19.75 15.56 -70.29
C VAL A 778 -18.98 14.29 -69.87
N LEU A 779 -19.23 13.78 -68.66
CA LEU A 779 -18.56 12.59 -68.12
C LEU A 779 -19.33 11.32 -68.51
N ARG A 780 -18.90 10.63 -69.57
CA ARG A 780 -19.60 9.43 -70.09
C ARG A 780 -18.82 8.14 -69.93
N ILE A 781 -17.50 8.21 -69.75
CA ILE A 781 -16.63 7.06 -69.54
C ILE A 781 -15.60 7.33 -68.44
N ALA A 782 -15.05 6.27 -67.84
CA ALA A 782 -14.12 6.34 -66.72
C ALA A 782 -12.87 7.20 -66.97
N LYS A 783 -12.50 7.42 -68.25
CA LYS A 783 -11.37 8.27 -68.63
C LYS A 783 -11.67 9.77 -68.56
N ASP A 784 -12.94 10.15 -68.53
CA ASP A 784 -13.35 11.55 -68.42
C ASP A 784 -13.19 12.06 -66.98
N MET A 785 -13.11 11.16 -65.98
CA MET A 785 -12.94 11.47 -64.56
C MET A 785 -11.50 11.83 -64.15
N GLU A 786 -10.51 11.66 -65.03
CA GLU A 786 -9.09 12.02 -64.75
C GLU A 786 -8.76 13.49 -65.08
N ARG A 787 -9.69 14.24 -65.67
CA ARG A 787 -9.49 15.59 -66.16
C ARG A 787 -10.29 16.60 -65.33
#